data_AF-A0AA45R3M1-F1
#
_entry.id   AF-A0AA45R3M1-F1
#
_cell.length_a   1.000
_cell.length_b   1.000
_cell.length_c   1.000
_cell.angle_alpha   90.00
_cell.angle_beta   90.00
_cell.angle_gamma   90.00
#
_symmetry.space_group_name_H-M   'P 1'
#
loop_
_entity.id
_entity.type
_entity.pdbx_description
1 polymer ?
#
loop_
_entity_poly.entity_id
_entity_poly.type
_entity_poly.pdbx_seq_one_letter_code
_entity_poly.pdbx_strand_id
1 'polypeptide(L)'
;MADRAARRHREPSRLAVRAGLAARAAALRLASGLASAVTAVSTPSGPLADEVRALAAMRRAHRAAARAQAALFPGTRIDRLGVPLVSGGEPRVWRALGFASARSHGFSMDLTRRRAEGSLADLLGDGSAEADARQRALGFAFYAERVVAALPPDQRALLDAYAEGVNALLEHAPPWEHAVLGTTPRPWAPEDSVLVAQDLFQQLTDPGEHELAARLDDLLGPGGGAALLAGSVGTTTALDGTPAGRPEGRDLLRAAIATARSRDGAAERRPGGGPAPVLGSNSWSTGTLLANDVHLPLGVPNTVLFARAVLDGVPVQGFLRPGVPVFLAGATHRIAWGPTRLCGRTSARLPKGAPGTEVVVDRVDGATGARIRLAEAGPVLSDGDVLRWLALEPGAVEFGLSALPRCRTAEQACRVATAAGSPPISLLITDRDGGQAWTVAGRVLARGGLVPPDDVPRRTAPASGVLVTANCDLAVPGPDGSVSSNAYPHDRARRITALLREGRTTEQVQSDVDASFYAPWREIFRPHLDRFPEAAAAVDGWDGTAGVGATGLQHLVLLHGLVRGKVLAPLRPRVPAGDLVGPGELGAFDAELADLVRARDPDLLPAGHRDWPHLLRWCAEAAVRHLERRLGPGAHALPWGAVNRVGLRHPMSARLPRLAWALDQPDLPRRGCLQSVDASAAGFGAALRLECDPVEGRFRVSWPGGQSGDPLSPGYRSLFADWYAGRLVSLPVPTGEERP
;
A
#
# COMPACT_ATOMS: atom_id res chain seq x y z
N MET A 1 -40.14 -5.27 -1.25
CA MET A 1 -38.90 -4.60 -0.77
C MET A 1 -37.65 -5.46 -0.95
N ALA A 2 -37.69 -6.77 -0.71
CA ALA A 2 -36.54 -7.69 -0.90
C ALA A 2 -35.92 -7.66 -2.32
N ASP A 3 -36.72 -7.60 -3.40
CA ASP A 3 -36.19 -7.55 -4.78
C ASP A 3 -35.51 -6.19 -5.13
N ARG A 4 -35.90 -5.10 -4.47
CA ARG A 4 -35.21 -3.79 -4.60
C ARG A 4 -33.89 -3.75 -3.81
N ALA A 5 -33.82 -4.42 -2.65
CA ALA A 5 -32.57 -4.58 -1.90
C ALA A 5 -31.60 -5.51 -2.64
N ALA A 6 -32.07 -6.65 -3.15
CA ALA A 6 -31.26 -7.60 -3.94
C ALA A 6 -30.65 -6.95 -5.20
N ARG A 7 -31.37 -6.06 -5.89
CA ARG A 7 -30.84 -5.32 -7.05
C ARG A 7 -29.78 -4.27 -6.70
N ARG A 8 -29.80 -3.69 -5.50
CA ARG A 8 -28.79 -2.71 -5.03
C ARG A 8 -27.43 -3.33 -4.73
N HIS A 9 -27.38 -4.65 -4.59
CA HIS A 9 -26.18 -5.40 -4.21
C HIS A 9 -25.68 -6.35 -5.30
N ARG A 10 -26.10 -6.18 -6.56
CA ARG A 10 -25.49 -6.89 -7.70
C ARG A 10 -24.30 -6.09 -8.24
N GLU A 11 -23.28 -6.78 -8.74
CA GLU A 11 -22.21 -6.12 -9.49
C GLU A 11 -22.80 -5.47 -10.75
N PRO A 12 -22.65 -4.14 -10.94
CA PRO A 12 -23.04 -3.50 -12.18
C PRO A 12 -22.14 -3.96 -13.33
N SER A 13 -22.71 -4.04 -14.53
CA SER A 13 -21.91 -4.36 -15.72
C SER A 13 -20.87 -3.27 -16.02
N ARG A 14 -19.73 -3.64 -16.63
CA ARG A 14 -18.71 -2.68 -17.09
C ARG A 14 -19.31 -1.57 -17.95
N LEU A 15 -20.29 -1.89 -18.81
CA LEU A 15 -20.95 -0.91 -19.67
C LEU A 15 -21.77 0.10 -18.85
N ALA A 16 -22.52 -0.35 -17.85
CA ALA A 16 -23.30 0.52 -16.98
C ALA A 16 -22.40 1.47 -16.17
N VAL A 17 -21.30 0.96 -15.61
CA VAL A 17 -20.31 1.78 -14.90
C VAL A 17 -19.71 2.83 -15.85
N ARG A 18 -19.28 2.44 -17.05
CA ARG A 18 -18.74 3.36 -18.06
C ARG A 18 -19.72 4.46 -18.46
N ALA A 19 -20.98 4.11 -18.71
CA ALA A 19 -22.02 5.08 -19.04
C ALA A 19 -22.23 6.11 -17.91
N GLY A 20 -22.27 5.64 -16.65
CA GLY A 20 -22.37 6.51 -15.48
C GLY A 20 -21.18 7.47 -15.33
N LEU A 21 -19.95 6.97 -15.52
CA LEU A 21 -18.74 7.80 -15.46
C LEU A 21 -18.73 8.87 -16.58
N ALA A 22 -19.16 8.52 -17.79
CA ALA A 22 -19.24 9.43 -18.93
C ALA A 22 -20.30 10.53 -18.72
N ALA A 23 -21.49 10.16 -18.27
CA ALA A 23 -22.56 11.11 -17.95
C ALA A 23 -22.11 12.12 -16.88
N ARG A 24 -21.45 11.64 -15.82
CA ARG A 24 -20.90 12.52 -14.78
C ARG A 24 -19.83 13.47 -15.33
N ALA A 25 -18.97 13.01 -16.25
CA ALA A 25 -17.92 13.84 -16.84
C ALA A 25 -18.50 14.94 -17.74
N ALA A 26 -19.52 14.60 -18.53
CA ALA A 26 -20.25 15.57 -19.35
C ALA A 26 -20.93 16.65 -18.50
N ALA A 27 -21.63 16.24 -17.44
CA ALA A 27 -22.27 17.16 -16.51
C ALA A 27 -21.27 18.12 -15.84
N LEU A 28 -20.10 17.61 -15.43
CA LEU A 28 -19.06 18.44 -14.81
C LEU A 28 -18.45 19.46 -15.79
N ARG A 29 -18.25 19.10 -17.06
CA ARG A 29 -17.75 20.02 -18.10
C ARG A 29 -18.74 21.16 -18.38
N LEU A 30 -20.04 20.87 -18.37
CA LEU A 30 -21.10 21.87 -18.51
C LEU A 30 -21.11 22.81 -17.30
N ALA A 31 -21.12 22.24 -16.08
CA ALA A 31 -21.11 23.00 -14.84
C ALA A 31 -19.88 23.92 -14.72
N SER A 32 -18.69 23.43 -15.08
CA SER A 32 -17.46 24.24 -15.05
C SER A 32 -17.46 25.37 -16.07
N GLY A 33 -18.08 25.15 -17.24
CA GLY A 33 -18.29 26.19 -18.25
C GLY A 33 -19.18 27.32 -17.75
N LEU A 34 -20.33 26.97 -17.18
CA LEU A 34 -21.28 27.92 -16.58
C LEU A 34 -20.64 28.69 -15.42
N ALA A 35 -19.99 27.98 -14.49
CA ALA A 35 -19.31 28.61 -13.35
C ALA A 35 -18.25 29.62 -13.78
N SER A 36 -17.47 29.29 -14.81
CA SER A 36 -16.44 30.20 -15.33
C SER A 36 -17.04 31.49 -15.92
N ALA A 37 -18.17 31.38 -16.62
CA ALA A 37 -18.89 32.56 -17.12
C ALA A 37 -19.42 33.43 -15.98
N VAL A 38 -20.01 32.82 -14.94
CA VAL A 38 -20.50 33.54 -13.75
C VAL A 38 -19.36 34.29 -13.04
N THR A 39 -18.23 33.62 -12.81
CA THR A 39 -17.07 34.22 -12.12
C THR A 39 -16.36 35.31 -12.92
N ALA A 40 -16.60 35.38 -14.24
CA ALA A 40 -16.06 36.44 -15.08
C ALA A 40 -16.85 37.75 -14.97
N VAL A 41 -18.12 37.68 -14.54
CA VAL A 41 -19.05 38.82 -14.48
C VAL A 41 -19.33 39.25 -13.03
N SER A 42 -19.20 38.33 -12.07
CA SER A 42 -19.54 38.58 -10.66
C SER A 42 -18.71 37.74 -9.70
N THR A 43 -18.55 38.22 -8.47
CA THR A 43 -17.95 37.43 -7.38
C THR A 43 -19.04 36.59 -6.71
N PRO A 44 -18.96 35.24 -6.74
CA PRO A 44 -19.97 34.40 -6.12
C PRO A 44 -20.07 34.65 -4.61
N SER A 45 -21.29 34.82 -4.12
CA SER A 45 -21.62 34.94 -2.70
C SER A 45 -22.72 33.94 -2.31
N GLY A 46 -22.86 33.69 -1.01
CA GLY A 46 -23.86 32.76 -0.48
C GLY A 46 -23.40 31.29 -0.44
N PRO A 47 -24.33 30.36 -0.19
CA PRO A 47 -24.01 29.00 0.25
C PRO A 47 -23.40 28.09 -0.82
N LEU A 48 -23.33 28.52 -2.08
CA LEU A 48 -22.76 27.78 -3.22
C LEU A 48 -21.44 28.38 -3.73
N ALA A 49 -20.94 29.43 -3.07
CA ALA A 49 -19.84 30.21 -3.58
C ALA A 49 -18.55 29.39 -3.72
N ASP A 50 -18.28 28.49 -2.78
CA ASP A 50 -17.10 27.61 -2.82
C ASP A 50 -17.17 26.61 -3.97
N GLU A 51 -18.32 25.99 -4.23
CA GLU A 51 -18.48 25.06 -5.34
C GLU A 51 -18.40 25.76 -6.70
N VAL A 52 -18.95 26.97 -6.84
CA VAL A 52 -18.82 27.76 -8.06
C VAL A 52 -17.36 28.16 -8.28
N ARG A 53 -16.66 28.61 -7.22
CA ARG A 53 -15.21 28.92 -7.29
C ARG A 53 -14.40 27.68 -7.66
N ALA A 54 -14.70 26.53 -7.07
CA ALA A 54 -14.03 25.27 -7.37
C ALA A 54 -14.19 24.87 -8.83
N LEU A 55 -15.42 24.91 -9.36
CA LEU A 55 -15.71 24.62 -10.77
C LEU A 55 -14.97 25.56 -11.74
N ALA A 56 -14.92 26.85 -11.43
CA ALA A 56 -14.17 27.82 -12.23
C ALA A 56 -12.65 27.57 -12.11
N ALA A 57 -12.14 27.28 -10.91
CA ALA A 57 -10.74 26.95 -10.67
C ALA A 57 -10.30 25.71 -11.44
N MET A 58 -11.09 24.62 -11.42
CA MET A 58 -10.83 23.41 -12.21
C MET A 58 -10.67 23.74 -13.70
N ARG A 59 -11.58 24.56 -14.27
CA ARG A 59 -11.52 24.93 -15.69
C ARG A 59 -10.31 25.81 -16.02
N ARG A 60 -9.96 26.75 -15.14
CA ARG A 60 -8.76 27.60 -15.31
C ARG A 60 -7.50 26.77 -15.24
N ALA A 61 -7.34 25.93 -14.21
CA ALA A 61 -6.18 25.05 -14.03
C ALA A 61 -6.03 24.08 -15.22
N HIS A 62 -7.12 23.43 -15.65
CA HIS A 62 -7.13 22.53 -16.82
C HIS A 62 -6.58 23.21 -18.08
N ARG A 63 -7.07 24.42 -18.39
CA ARG A 63 -6.65 25.18 -19.58
C ARG A 63 -5.21 25.70 -19.45
N ALA A 64 -4.84 26.19 -18.27
CA ALA A 64 -3.51 26.68 -18.00
C ALA A 64 -2.47 25.55 -18.12
N ALA A 65 -2.74 24.39 -17.54
CA ALA A 65 -1.87 23.22 -17.62
C ALA A 65 -1.69 22.73 -19.07
N ALA A 66 -2.76 22.77 -19.89
CA ALA A 66 -2.68 22.42 -21.30
C ALA A 66 -1.79 23.40 -22.09
N ARG A 67 -1.92 24.71 -21.84
CA ARG A 67 -1.06 25.73 -22.46
C ARG A 67 0.39 25.60 -22.01
N ALA A 68 0.63 25.41 -20.71
CA ALA A 68 1.96 25.21 -20.14
C ALA A 68 2.65 23.97 -20.74
N GLN A 69 1.92 22.86 -20.90
CA GLN A 69 2.47 21.66 -21.55
C GLN A 69 2.90 21.97 -23.00
N ALA A 70 2.04 22.63 -23.77
CA ALA A 70 2.33 22.94 -25.16
C ALA A 70 3.52 23.90 -25.30
N ALA A 71 3.67 24.86 -24.39
CA ALA A 71 4.75 25.85 -24.42
C ALA A 71 6.08 25.30 -23.91
N LEU A 72 6.07 24.60 -22.77
CA LEU A 72 7.29 24.22 -22.04
C LEU A 72 7.78 22.81 -22.40
N PHE A 73 6.88 21.92 -22.84
CA PHE A 73 7.19 20.53 -23.13
C PHE A 73 6.61 20.07 -24.49
N PRO A 74 6.98 20.69 -25.63
CA PRO A 74 6.37 20.46 -26.96
C PRO A 74 6.52 19.04 -27.56
N GLY A 75 7.04 18.07 -26.81
CA GLY A 75 7.09 16.65 -27.20
C GLY A 75 6.47 15.70 -26.17
N THR A 76 6.05 16.20 -25.01
CA THR A 76 5.34 15.40 -24.01
C THR A 76 3.89 15.28 -24.44
N ARG A 77 3.40 14.04 -24.58
CA ARG A 77 2.00 13.77 -24.89
C ARG A 77 1.34 13.13 -23.70
N ILE A 78 0.08 13.48 -23.45
CA ILE A 78 -0.75 12.80 -22.46
C ILE A 78 -1.93 12.24 -23.24
N ASP A 79 -2.07 10.92 -23.24
CA ASP A 79 -3.13 10.26 -24.00
C ASP A 79 -4.51 10.37 -23.32
N ARG A 80 -5.53 9.77 -23.93
CA ARG A 80 -6.90 9.79 -23.41
C ARG A 80 -7.07 9.08 -22.07
N LEU A 81 -6.14 8.20 -21.70
CA LEU A 81 -6.12 7.55 -20.40
C LEU A 81 -5.43 8.40 -19.33
N GLY A 82 -4.84 9.54 -19.71
CA GLY A 82 -4.03 10.37 -18.82
C GLY A 82 -2.58 9.90 -18.70
N VAL A 83 -2.12 9.00 -19.58
CA VAL A 83 -0.76 8.46 -19.51
C VAL A 83 0.21 9.40 -20.25
N PRO A 84 1.24 9.93 -19.57
CA PRO A 84 2.31 10.66 -20.23
C PRO A 84 3.20 9.73 -21.07
N LEU A 85 3.49 10.16 -22.29
CA LEU A 85 4.53 9.65 -23.16
C LEU A 85 5.62 10.73 -23.30
N VAL A 86 6.83 10.39 -22.86
CA VAL A 86 7.98 11.29 -22.84
C VAL A 86 9.19 10.67 -23.54
N SER A 87 9.98 11.47 -24.24
CA SER A 87 11.20 11.04 -24.92
C SER A 87 12.23 12.15 -24.96
N GLY A 88 13.47 11.83 -25.29
CA GLY A 88 14.58 12.79 -25.40
C GLY A 88 15.75 12.40 -24.49
N GLY A 89 16.68 13.33 -24.29
CA GLY A 89 17.79 13.12 -23.34
C GLY A 89 17.27 12.96 -21.92
N GLU A 90 17.99 12.19 -21.10
CA GLU A 90 17.55 11.82 -19.75
C GLU A 90 17.11 13.01 -18.87
N PRO A 91 17.85 14.12 -18.75
CA PRO A 91 17.40 15.26 -17.96
C PRO A 91 16.05 15.84 -18.43
N ARG A 92 15.80 15.84 -19.75
CA ARG A 92 14.51 16.26 -20.32
C ARG A 92 13.40 15.29 -19.93
N VAL A 93 13.68 13.99 -19.93
CA VAL A 93 12.69 12.96 -19.57
C VAL A 93 12.29 13.10 -18.11
N TRP A 94 13.24 13.23 -17.18
CA TRP A 94 12.93 13.42 -15.76
C TRP A 94 12.18 14.72 -15.49
N ARG A 95 12.57 15.82 -16.17
CA ARG A 95 11.82 17.08 -16.12
C ARG A 95 10.40 16.95 -16.66
N ALA A 96 10.22 16.26 -17.78
CA ALA A 96 8.89 16.03 -18.34
C ALA A 96 8.02 15.13 -17.45
N LEU A 97 8.61 14.12 -16.79
CA LEU A 97 7.93 13.29 -15.81
C LEU A 97 7.55 14.09 -14.56
N GLY A 98 8.42 14.99 -14.07
CA GLY A 98 8.09 15.93 -12.99
C GLY A 98 6.88 16.79 -13.31
N PHE A 99 6.86 17.38 -14.51
CA PHE A 99 5.72 18.16 -15.00
C PHE A 99 4.44 17.32 -15.10
N ALA A 100 4.53 16.11 -15.65
CA ALA A 100 3.39 15.20 -15.80
C ALA A 100 2.84 14.72 -14.44
N SER A 101 3.72 14.43 -13.49
CA SER A 101 3.35 14.10 -12.10
C SER A 101 2.65 15.26 -11.42
N ALA A 102 3.17 16.49 -11.50
CA ALA A 102 2.51 17.64 -10.92
C ALA A 102 1.13 17.88 -11.54
N ARG A 103 0.99 17.64 -12.85
CA ARG A 103 -0.27 17.85 -13.57
C ARG A 103 -1.33 16.83 -13.18
N SER A 104 -0.87 15.63 -12.85
CA SER A 104 -1.72 14.49 -12.54
C SER A 104 -1.98 14.36 -11.04
N HIS A 105 -1.04 14.78 -10.20
CA HIS A 105 -1.01 14.44 -8.77
C HIS A 105 -0.54 15.61 -7.89
N GLY A 106 -0.39 16.83 -8.41
CA GLY A 106 0.25 17.95 -7.70
C GLY A 106 -0.32 18.21 -6.30
N PHE A 107 -1.64 18.19 -6.12
CA PHE A 107 -2.24 18.35 -4.79
C PHE A 107 -1.99 17.14 -3.88
N SER A 108 -2.08 15.90 -4.39
CA SER A 108 -1.75 14.70 -3.61
C SER A 108 -0.24 14.60 -3.27
N MET A 109 0.63 15.11 -4.13
CA MET A 109 2.06 15.24 -3.87
C MET A 109 2.31 16.23 -2.74
N ASP A 110 1.66 17.40 -2.76
CA ASP A 110 1.76 18.39 -1.67
C ASP A 110 1.26 17.82 -0.34
N LEU A 111 0.11 17.12 -0.35
CA LEU A 111 -0.40 16.42 0.82
C LEU A 111 0.57 15.37 1.37
N THR A 112 1.28 14.66 0.49
CA THR A 112 2.21 13.59 0.90
C THR A 112 3.47 14.17 1.53
N ARG A 113 4.12 15.17 0.90
CA ARG A 113 5.31 15.81 1.49
C ARG A 113 4.98 16.48 2.83
N ARG A 114 3.82 17.13 2.95
CA ARG A 114 3.37 17.79 4.18
C ARG A 114 3.07 16.80 5.30
N ARG A 115 2.52 15.64 4.96
CA ARG A 115 2.32 14.55 5.92
C ARG A 115 3.66 14.05 6.48
N ALA A 116 4.64 13.83 5.60
CA ALA A 116 5.96 13.38 6.01
C ALA A 116 6.72 14.44 6.81
N GLU A 117 6.64 15.71 6.40
CA GLU A 117 7.25 16.86 7.08
C GLU A 117 6.57 17.18 8.42
N GLY A 118 5.28 16.85 8.57
CA GLY A 118 4.44 17.26 9.69
C GLY A 118 4.01 18.72 9.57
N SER A 119 3.42 19.10 8.44
CA SER A 119 2.93 20.45 8.10
C SER A 119 1.56 20.43 7.40
N LEU A 120 0.73 19.41 7.67
CA LEU A 120 -0.62 19.32 7.11
C LEU A 120 -1.56 20.39 7.67
N ALA A 121 -1.35 20.83 8.92
CA ALA A 121 -2.16 21.86 9.54
C ALA A 121 -2.08 23.21 8.78
N ASP A 122 -0.96 23.51 8.15
CA ASP A 122 -0.80 24.70 7.29
C ASP A 122 -1.75 24.69 6.08
N LEU A 123 -2.20 23.50 5.66
CA LEU A 123 -3.06 23.32 4.49
C LEU A 123 -4.51 23.01 4.87
N LEU A 124 -4.73 22.23 5.93
CA LEU A 124 -6.04 21.69 6.33
C LEU A 124 -6.57 22.26 7.66
N GLY A 125 -5.79 23.07 8.37
CA GLY A 125 -6.11 23.64 9.68
C GLY A 125 -5.75 22.74 10.86
N ASP A 126 -6.03 23.22 12.08
CA ASP A 126 -5.55 22.69 13.37
C ASP A 126 -5.92 21.23 13.67
N GLY A 127 -6.89 20.66 12.95
CA GLY A 127 -7.31 19.25 13.12
C GLY A 127 -6.20 18.22 12.86
N SER A 128 -5.06 18.64 12.31
CA SER A 128 -3.89 17.78 12.06
C SER A 128 -2.71 18.02 13.03
N ALA A 129 -2.82 18.93 14.00
CA ALA A 129 -1.69 19.37 14.82
C ALA A 129 -0.98 18.24 15.58
N GLU A 130 -1.73 17.30 16.17
CA GLU A 130 -1.13 16.14 16.86
C GLU A 130 -0.41 15.18 15.90
N ALA A 131 -0.98 14.98 14.70
CA ALA A 131 -0.36 14.14 13.68
C ALA A 131 0.93 14.79 13.14
N ASP A 132 0.89 16.10 12.92
CA ASP A 132 2.05 16.89 12.51
C ASP A 132 3.16 16.85 13.55
N ALA A 133 2.85 17.04 14.83
CA ALA A 133 3.84 16.97 15.90
C ALA A 133 4.53 15.60 15.97
N ARG A 134 3.76 14.51 15.79
CA ARG A 134 4.34 13.15 15.70
C ARG A 134 5.29 13.00 14.51
N GLN A 135 4.92 13.51 13.35
CA GLN A 135 5.75 13.45 12.13
C GLN A 135 7.02 14.30 12.26
N ARG A 136 6.90 15.51 12.85
CA ARG A 136 8.07 16.35 13.19
C ARG A 136 9.00 15.67 14.19
N ALA A 137 8.48 14.84 15.10
CA ALA A 137 9.27 14.09 16.05
C ALA A 137 9.99 12.87 15.42
N LEU A 138 9.49 12.29 14.33
CA LEU A 138 10.24 11.34 13.50
C LEU A 138 11.42 12.01 12.78
N GLY A 139 11.30 13.31 12.49
CA GLY A 139 12.39 14.12 11.97
C GLY A 139 12.67 13.94 10.47
N PHE A 140 11.73 13.39 9.69
CA PHE A 140 11.91 13.15 8.25
C PHE A 140 12.49 14.36 7.50
N ALA A 141 11.99 15.57 7.73
CA ALA A 141 12.52 16.78 7.11
C ALA A 141 14.02 17.01 7.42
N PHE A 142 14.43 16.82 8.68
CA PHE A 142 15.84 16.95 9.07
C PHE A 142 16.74 15.91 8.39
N TYR A 143 16.28 14.65 8.30
CA TYR A 143 17.05 13.59 7.64
C TYR A 143 17.00 13.69 6.12
N ALA A 144 15.95 14.25 5.52
CA ALA A 144 15.82 14.42 4.08
C ALA A 144 16.94 15.32 3.52
N GLU A 145 17.27 16.42 4.20
CA GLU A 145 18.40 17.28 3.83
C GLU A 145 19.73 16.51 3.81
N ARG A 146 19.96 15.68 4.84
CA ARG A 146 21.18 14.84 4.93
C ARG A 146 21.24 13.78 3.84
N VAL A 147 20.10 13.17 3.53
CA VAL A 147 19.98 12.20 2.43
C VAL A 147 20.32 12.88 1.11
N VAL A 148 19.70 14.03 0.79
CA VAL A 148 19.96 14.77 -0.45
C VAL A 148 21.44 15.17 -0.58
N ALA A 149 22.06 15.62 0.52
CA ALA A 149 23.47 16.00 0.54
C ALA A 149 24.42 14.82 0.28
N ALA A 150 23.99 13.59 0.59
CA ALA A 150 24.77 12.37 0.40
C ALA A 150 24.43 11.60 -0.88
N LEU A 151 23.46 12.06 -1.69
CA LEU A 151 23.07 11.38 -2.92
C LEU A 151 24.24 11.35 -3.93
N PRO A 152 24.39 10.23 -4.68
CA PRO A 152 25.26 10.20 -5.84
C PRO A 152 24.94 11.34 -6.84
N PRO A 153 25.94 11.95 -7.52
CA PRO A 153 25.72 13.12 -8.36
C PRO A 153 24.68 12.92 -9.48
N ASP A 154 24.62 11.73 -10.07
CA ASP A 154 23.64 11.34 -11.10
C ASP A 154 22.21 11.32 -10.54
N GLN A 155 22.03 10.78 -9.33
CA GLN A 155 20.73 10.75 -8.66
C GLN A 155 20.30 12.14 -8.20
N ARG A 156 21.24 12.97 -7.74
CA ARG A 156 20.97 14.37 -7.43
C ARG A 156 20.49 15.14 -8.66
N ALA A 157 21.20 15.01 -9.79
CA ALA A 157 20.83 15.65 -11.05
C ALA A 157 19.44 15.19 -11.55
N LEU A 158 19.10 13.91 -11.34
CA LEU A 158 17.78 13.36 -11.62
C LEU A 158 16.68 14.04 -10.77
N LEU A 159 16.90 14.22 -9.46
CA LEU A 159 15.94 14.92 -8.58
C LEU A 159 15.79 16.40 -8.94
N ASP A 160 16.89 17.08 -9.23
CA ASP A 160 16.87 18.49 -9.64
C ASP A 160 16.04 18.66 -10.93
N ALA A 161 16.28 17.82 -11.94
CA ALA A 161 15.50 17.85 -13.18
C ALA A 161 14.01 17.56 -12.94
N TYR A 162 13.68 16.58 -12.10
CA TYR A 162 12.30 16.28 -11.75
C TYR A 162 11.61 17.47 -11.04
N ALA A 163 12.30 18.08 -10.07
CA ALA A 163 11.81 19.25 -9.32
C ALA A 163 11.58 20.47 -10.25
N GLU A 164 12.48 20.74 -11.19
CA GLU A 164 12.28 21.76 -12.23
C GLU A 164 10.99 21.54 -13.01
N GLY A 165 10.69 20.29 -13.36
CA GLY A 165 9.46 19.91 -14.06
C GLY A 165 8.20 20.17 -13.24
N VAL A 166 8.23 19.78 -11.97
CA VAL A 166 7.12 20.03 -11.03
C VAL A 166 6.88 21.54 -10.89
N ASN A 167 7.94 22.30 -10.66
CA ASN A 167 7.89 23.76 -10.46
C ASN A 167 7.41 24.50 -11.69
N ALA A 168 7.83 24.07 -12.88
CA ALA A 168 7.35 24.63 -14.14
C ALA A 168 5.81 24.56 -14.25
N LEU A 169 5.19 23.46 -13.79
CA LEU A 169 3.73 23.42 -13.73
C LEU A 169 3.18 24.30 -12.62
N LEU A 170 3.70 24.21 -11.39
CA LEU A 170 3.15 24.95 -10.24
C LEU A 170 3.11 26.46 -10.47
N GLU A 171 4.11 27.00 -11.18
CA GLU A 171 4.18 28.41 -11.58
C GLU A 171 3.07 28.80 -12.57
N HIS A 172 2.79 27.94 -13.55
CA HIS A 172 1.89 28.28 -14.67
C HIS A 172 0.43 27.84 -14.43
N ALA A 173 0.23 26.77 -13.66
CA ALA A 173 -1.03 26.09 -13.47
C ALA A 173 -1.05 25.33 -12.13
N PRO A 174 -1.07 26.05 -10.99
CA PRO A 174 -1.17 25.40 -9.68
C PRO A 174 -2.44 24.53 -9.58
N PRO A 175 -2.42 23.44 -8.80
CA PRO A 175 -3.59 22.58 -8.60
C PRO A 175 -4.81 23.39 -8.13
N TRP A 176 -5.99 23.07 -8.66
CA TRP A 176 -7.20 23.86 -8.46
C TRP A 176 -7.64 23.88 -6.99
N GLU A 177 -7.27 22.86 -6.22
CA GLU A 177 -7.56 22.70 -4.80
C GLU A 177 -6.99 23.87 -3.98
N HIS A 178 -5.79 24.34 -4.31
CA HIS A 178 -5.15 25.47 -3.65
C HIS A 178 -5.98 26.76 -3.80
N ALA A 179 -6.62 26.97 -4.96
CA ALA A 179 -7.50 28.12 -5.17
C ALA A 179 -8.77 28.07 -4.29
N VAL A 180 -9.24 26.87 -3.93
CA VAL A 180 -10.39 26.67 -3.03
C VAL A 180 -9.98 26.81 -1.56
N LEU A 181 -8.76 26.38 -1.23
CA LEU A 181 -8.18 26.50 0.11
C LEU A 181 -7.63 27.91 0.39
N GLY A 182 -7.48 28.76 -0.64
CA GLY A 182 -6.88 30.08 -0.50
C GLY A 182 -5.37 30.01 -0.21
N THR A 183 -4.70 28.95 -0.67
CA THR A 183 -3.28 28.72 -0.44
C THR A 183 -2.50 28.77 -1.75
N THR A 184 -1.17 28.89 -1.64
CA THR A 184 -0.24 28.77 -2.78
C THR A 184 0.64 27.54 -2.53
N PRO A 185 0.80 26.63 -3.50
CA PRO A 185 1.71 25.49 -3.33
C PRO A 185 3.15 26.00 -3.16
N ARG A 186 3.90 25.43 -2.21
CA ARG A 186 5.34 25.70 -2.09
C ARG A 186 6.05 25.12 -3.34
N PRO A 187 7.15 25.74 -3.82
CA PRO A 187 8.02 25.08 -4.78
C PRO A 187 8.44 23.70 -4.30
N TRP A 188 8.61 22.76 -5.23
CA TRP A 188 9.12 21.42 -5.00
C TRP A 188 10.65 21.46 -4.97
N ALA A 189 11.23 20.94 -3.90
CA ALA A 189 12.68 20.77 -3.75
C ALA A 189 13.06 19.28 -3.87
N PRO A 190 14.33 18.93 -4.15
CA PRO A 190 14.80 17.54 -4.11
C PRO A 190 14.43 16.81 -2.81
N GLU A 191 14.49 17.51 -1.68
CA GLU A 191 14.13 17.03 -0.34
C GLU A 191 12.68 16.57 -0.28
N ASP A 192 11.76 17.20 -1.02
CA ASP A 192 10.36 16.77 -1.07
C ASP A 192 10.21 15.39 -1.73
N SER A 193 11.09 15.04 -2.67
CA SER A 193 11.11 13.70 -3.28
C SER A 193 11.59 12.65 -2.27
N VAL A 194 12.57 13.02 -1.44
CA VAL A 194 13.04 12.18 -0.33
C VAL A 194 11.96 12.02 0.73
N LEU A 195 11.23 13.08 1.09
CA LEU A 195 10.08 13.01 2.01
C LEU A 195 9.00 12.05 1.51
N VAL A 196 8.69 12.05 0.21
CA VAL A 196 7.74 11.08 -0.37
C VAL A 196 8.31 9.65 -0.32
N ALA A 197 9.61 9.46 -0.52
CA ALA A 197 10.26 8.16 -0.36
C ALA A 197 10.22 7.68 1.10
N GLN A 198 10.40 8.57 2.08
CA GLN A 198 10.30 8.28 3.50
C GLN A 198 8.86 7.95 3.93
N ASP A 199 7.85 8.67 3.42
CA ASP A 199 6.44 8.31 3.58
C ASP A 199 6.16 6.90 3.03
N LEU A 200 6.77 6.54 1.89
CA LEU A 200 6.66 5.19 1.33
C LEU A 200 7.32 4.14 2.23
N PHE A 201 8.51 4.42 2.79
CA PHE A 201 9.16 3.58 3.81
C PHE A 201 8.25 3.37 5.03
N GLN A 202 7.64 4.44 5.55
CA GLN A 202 6.76 4.37 6.70
C GLN A 202 5.53 3.49 6.45
N GLN A 203 5.04 3.42 5.21
CA GLN A 203 3.90 2.57 4.88
C GLN A 203 4.29 1.10 4.63
N LEU A 204 5.54 0.83 4.23
CA LEU A 204 6.02 -0.51 3.86
C LEU A 204 6.76 -1.24 4.98
N THR A 205 7.26 -0.50 5.96
CA THR A 205 8.10 -1.01 7.05
C THR A 205 7.46 -0.76 8.41
N ASP A 206 7.84 -1.56 9.40
CA ASP A 206 7.35 -1.42 10.77
C ASP A 206 8.53 -1.22 11.73
N PRO A 207 8.84 0.03 12.11
CA PRO A 207 9.96 0.28 13.00
C PRO A 207 9.76 -0.30 14.40
N GLY A 208 8.55 -0.75 14.78
CA GLY A 208 8.26 -1.39 16.07
C GLY A 208 8.58 -2.90 16.12
N GLU A 209 9.08 -3.49 15.03
CA GLU A 209 9.42 -4.92 14.97
C GLU A 209 10.44 -5.36 16.03
N HIS A 210 11.35 -4.47 16.45
CA HIS A 210 12.37 -4.80 17.45
C HIS A 210 11.76 -4.93 18.85
N GLU A 211 10.69 -4.17 19.14
CA GLU A 211 9.92 -4.29 20.39
C GLU A 211 9.23 -5.65 20.46
N LEU A 212 8.65 -6.08 19.33
CA LEU A 212 8.03 -7.40 19.23
C LEU A 212 9.07 -8.52 19.33
N ALA A 213 10.20 -8.41 18.61
CA ALA A 213 11.27 -9.40 18.65
C ALA A 213 11.85 -9.55 20.06
N ALA A 214 12.16 -8.44 20.75
CA ALA A 214 12.65 -8.45 22.13
C ALA A 214 11.64 -9.10 23.08
N ARG A 215 10.35 -8.81 22.88
CA ARG A 215 9.28 -9.44 23.67
C ARG A 215 9.20 -10.95 23.44
N LEU A 216 9.30 -11.42 22.20
CA LEU A 216 9.27 -12.86 21.92
C LEU A 216 10.50 -13.57 22.49
N ASP A 217 11.68 -12.97 22.42
CA ASP A 217 12.90 -13.50 23.02
C ASP A 217 12.85 -13.50 24.56
N ASP A 218 12.23 -12.51 25.21
CA ASP A 218 11.98 -12.53 26.66
C ASP A 218 11.07 -13.69 27.09
N LEU A 219 10.08 -14.02 26.27
CA LEU A 219 9.09 -15.06 26.56
C LEU A 219 9.60 -16.48 26.29
N LEU A 220 10.38 -16.65 25.22
CA LEU A 220 10.82 -17.96 24.72
C LEU A 220 12.30 -18.24 24.98
N GLY A 221 13.05 -17.26 25.46
CA GLY A 221 14.50 -17.29 25.57
C GLY A 221 15.20 -16.72 24.32
N PRO A 222 16.51 -16.48 24.38
CA PRO A 222 17.27 -15.88 23.29
C PRO A 222 17.09 -16.61 21.96
N GLY A 223 16.67 -15.89 20.91
CA GLY A 223 16.41 -16.45 19.58
C GLY A 223 15.07 -17.17 19.43
N GLY A 224 14.25 -17.24 20.48
CA GLY A 224 12.95 -17.88 20.47
C GLY A 224 11.95 -17.23 19.51
N GLY A 225 12.01 -15.91 19.30
CA GLY A 225 11.17 -15.24 18.30
C GLY A 225 11.51 -15.67 16.87
N ALA A 226 12.79 -15.79 16.55
CA ALA A 226 13.25 -16.30 15.26
C ALA A 226 12.88 -17.78 15.06
N ALA A 227 12.99 -18.60 16.10
CA ALA A 227 12.57 -20.00 16.06
C ALA A 227 11.04 -20.13 15.85
N LEU A 228 10.24 -19.29 16.52
CA LEU A 228 8.78 -19.27 16.35
C LEU A 228 8.40 -18.91 14.92
N LEU A 229 9.03 -17.89 14.34
CA LEU A 229 8.82 -17.51 12.94
C LEU A 229 9.23 -18.66 12.01
N ALA A 230 10.44 -19.21 12.15
CA ALA A 230 10.90 -20.33 11.33
C ALA A 230 9.99 -21.57 11.43
N GLY A 231 9.48 -21.88 12.64
CA GLY A 231 8.60 -23.02 12.88
C GLY A 231 7.16 -22.83 12.42
N SER A 232 6.68 -21.57 12.29
CA SER A 232 5.30 -21.29 11.83
C SER A 232 5.26 -21.02 10.33
N VAL A 233 6.29 -20.32 9.83
CA VAL A 233 6.46 -19.98 8.41
C VAL A 233 7.07 -21.16 7.65
N GLY A 234 7.74 -22.10 8.32
CA GLY A 234 8.32 -23.29 7.73
C GLY A 234 7.30 -24.23 7.07
N THR A 235 5.99 -24.14 7.33
CA THR A 235 4.98 -25.00 6.67
C THR A 235 4.61 -24.58 5.25
N THR A 236 5.37 -23.66 4.64
CA THR A 236 4.88 -22.85 3.52
C THR A 236 5.77 -22.98 2.30
N THR A 237 5.17 -22.75 1.14
CA THR A 237 5.72 -23.21 -0.13
C THR A 237 6.97 -22.43 -0.56
N ALA A 238 8.01 -23.11 -1.06
CA ALA A 238 9.08 -22.47 -1.82
C ALA A 238 8.51 -21.69 -3.03
N LEU A 239 9.34 -20.88 -3.71
CA LEU A 239 8.95 -20.11 -4.90
C LEU A 239 8.20 -20.93 -5.99
N ASP A 240 8.27 -22.26 -5.92
CA ASP A 240 7.64 -23.26 -6.77
C ASP A 240 6.26 -23.77 -6.30
N GLY A 241 5.79 -23.38 -5.11
CA GLY A 241 4.54 -23.87 -4.54
C GLY A 241 4.61 -25.17 -3.73
N THR A 242 5.77 -25.56 -3.17
CA THR A 242 5.93 -26.79 -2.34
C THR A 242 6.20 -26.50 -0.85
N PRO A 243 5.34 -26.90 0.13
CA PRO A 243 5.50 -26.58 1.56
C PRO A 243 6.86 -26.99 2.12
N ALA A 244 7.61 -26.07 2.72
CA ALA A 244 8.96 -26.30 3.24
C ALA A 244 8.99 -26.92 4.65
N GLY A 245 7.88 -27.53 5.08
CA GLY A 245 7.51 -27.99 6.44
C GLY A 245 8.50 -27.85 7.60
N ARG A 246 8.07 -27.20 8.70
CA ARG A 246 8.41 -27.63 10.08
C ARG A 246 7.17 -27.55 10.98
N PRO A 247 6.84 -28.59 11.78
CA PRO A 247 5.61 -28.62 12.60
C PRO A 247 5.72 -27.93 13.97
N GLU A 248 6.87 -27.35 14.32
CA GLU A 248 7.15 -26.90 15.70
C GLU A 248 6.53 -25.54 16.08
N GLY A 249 6.07 -24.74 15.11
CA GLY A 249 5.59 -23.37 15.35
C GLY A 249 4.41 -23.27 16.32
N ARG A 250 3.49 -24.23 16.28
CA ARG A 250 2.31 -24.27 17.16
C ARG A 250 2.70 -24.36 18.63
N ASP A 251 3.65 -25.23 18.97
CA ASP A 251 4.04 -25.49 20.35
C ASP A 251 4.83 -24.30 20.92
N LEU A 252 5.66 -23.64 20.09
CA LEU A 252 6.32 -22.38 20.43
C LEU A 252 5.32 -21.23 20.63
N LEU A 253 4.30 -21.12 19.78
CA LEU A 253 3.27 -20.10 19.91
C LEU A 253 2.48 -20.29 21.22
N ARG A 254 2.09 -21.53 21.51
CA ARG A 254 1.44 -21.92 22.78
C ARG A 254 2.32 -21.52 23.97
N ALA A 255 3.60 -21.88 23.95
CA ALA A 255 4.54 -21.56 25.01
C ALA A 255 4.69 -20.04 25.22
N ALA A 256 4.80 -19.27 24.14
CA ALA A 256 4.90 -17.81 24.21
C ALA A 256 3.66 -17.19 24.89
N ILE A 257 2.45 -17.62 24.48
CA ILE A 257 1.21 -17.10 25.04
C ILE A 257 1.06 -17.51 26.51
N ALA A 258 1.31 -18.78 26.85
CA ALA A 258 1.21 -19.28 28.22
C ALA A 258 2.18 -18.54 29.17
N THR A 259 3.45 -18.39 28.77
CA THR A 259 4.46 -17.67 29.54
C THR A 259 4.11 -16.19 29.69
N ALA A 260 3.62 -15.55 28.63
CA ALA A 260 3.23 -14.14 28.69
C ALA A 260 2.13 -13.91 29.74
N ARG A 261 1.17 -14.83 29.81
CA ARG A 261 0.04 -14.74 30.73
C ARG A 261 0.40 -15.07 32.17
N SER A 262 1.30 -16.04 32.39
CA SER A 262 1.77 -16.36 33.74
C SER A 262 2.57 -15.21 34.34
N ARG A 263 3.33 -14.46 33.53
CA ARG A 263 4.17 -13.34 33.99
C ARG A 263 3.41 -12.01 34.12
N ASP A 264 2.61 -11.63 33.13
CA ASP A 264 1.94 -10.32 33.11
C ASP A 264 0.58 -10.30 33.83
N GLY A 265 0.12 -11.47 34.30
CA GLY A 265 -1.20 -11.65 34.86
C GLY A 265 -2.31 -11.60 33.82
N ALA A 266 -3.54 -11.76 34.30
CA ALA A 266 -4.76 -11.81 33.49
C ALA A 266 -5.24 -10.41 33.01
N ALA A 267 -4.42 -9.36 33.05
CA ALA A 267 -4.89 -8.03 32.66
C ALA A 267 -5.16 -7.99 31.15
N GLU A 268 -6.43 -7.92 30.76
CA GLU A 268 -6.81 -7.71 29.37
C GLU A 268 -6.28 -6.35 28.89
N ARG A 269 -5.30 -6.38 28.00
CA ARG A 269 -4.97 -5.19 27.22
C ARG A 269 -6.13 -4.97 26.26
N ARG A 270 -6.73 -3.76 26.29
CA ARG A 270 -7.78 -3.40 25.33
C ARG A 270 -7.27 -3.75 23.93
N PRO A 271 -8.05 -4.48 23.12
CA PRO A 271 -7.70 -4.63 21.73
C PRO A 271 -7.56 -3.22 21.15
N GLY A 272 -6.35 -2.84 20.75
CA GLY A 272 -6.17 -1.70 19.85
C GLY A 272 -7.09 -1.92 18.65
N GLY A 273 -7.65 -0.84 18.10
CA GLY A 273 -8.63 -0.88 17.02
C GLY A 273 -8.29 -1.95 15.97
N GLY A 274 -9.33 -2.58 15.39
CA GLY A 274 -9.18 -3.68 14.44
C GLY A 274 -8.11 -3.38 13.37
N PRO A 275 -7.43 -4.41 12.83
CA PRO A 275 -6.25 -4.21 12.00
C PRO A 275 -6.58 -3.25 10.85
N ALA A 276 -5.84 -2.14 10.77
CA ALA A 276 -5.87 -1.31 9.58
C ALA A 276 -5.41 -2.16 8.38
N PRO A 277 -5.94 -1.95 7.16
CA PRO A 277 -5.46 -2.65 5.98
C PRO A 277 -3.96 -2.41 5.82
N VAL A 278 -3.18 -3.48 5.81
CA VAL A 278 -1.72 -3.41 5.67
C VAL A 278 -1.36 -3.42 4.19
N LEU A 279 -0.39 -2.59 3.76
CA LEU A 279 0.08 -2.59 2.37
C LEU A 279 0.48 -4.01 1.95
N GLY A 280 0.11 -4.40 0.74
CA GLY A 280 0.37 -5.75 0.23
C GLY A 280 0.53 -5.77 -1.27
N SER A 281 0.61 -6.96 -1.86
CA SER A 281 0.83 -7.15 -3.31
C SER A 281 0.80 -8.63 -3.65
N ASN A 282 0.60 -8.95 -4.94
CA ASN A 282 1.00 -10.23 -5.51
C ASN A 282 1.92 -9.99 -6.71
N SER A 283 2.85 -10.92 -6.96
CA SER A 283 3.65 -10.95 -8.18
C SER A 283 3.97 -12.39 -8.54
N TRP A 284 3.92 -12.73 -9.83
CA TRP A 284 4.35 -14.04 -10.32
C TRP A 284 4.92 -13.96 -11.74
N SER A 285 5.67 -14.99 -12.10
CA SER A 285 6.19 -15.18 -13.44
C SER A 285 5.90 -16.58 -13.96
N THR A 286 5.71 -16.68 -15.27
CA THR A 286 5.57 -17.95 -16.00
C THR A 286 6.38 -17.84 -17.29
N GLY A 287 7.62 -18.31 -17.27
CA GLY A 287 8.57 -18.02 -18.36
C GLY A 287 8.93 -16.53 -18.39
N THR A 288 8.73 -15.88 -19.54
CA THR A 288 9.01 -14.45 -19.74
C THR A 288 7.91 -13.53 -19.25
N LEU A 289 6.68 -14.05 -19.12
CA LEU A 289 5.55 -13.28 -18.61
C LEU A 289 5.72 -12.99 -17.12
N LEU A 290 5.52 -11.73 -16.75
CA LEU A 290 5.44 -11.25 -15.38
C LEU A 290 4.07 -10.59 -15.15
N ALA A 291 3.44 -10.91 -14.03
CA ALA A 291 2.23 -10.24 -13.58
C ALA A 291 2.42 -9.71 -12.16
N ASN A 292 1.85 -8.53 -11.88
CA ASN A 292 1.97 -7.87 -10.60
C ASN A 292 0.73 -7.04 -10.29
N ASP A 293 0.26 -7.08 -9.05
CA ASP A 293 -0.74 -6.15 -8.54
C ASP A 293 -0.38 -5.65 -7.14
N VAL A 294 -0.33 -4.33 -6.98
CA VAL A 294 0.13 -3.67 -5.74
C VAL A 294 -1.08 -3.21 -4.94
N HIS A 295 -1.20 -3.68 -3.70
CA HIS A 295 -2.34 -3.41 -2.82
C HIS A 295 -2.06 -2.24 -1.88
N LEU A 296 -2.72 -1.10 -2.11
CA LEU A 296 -2.55 0.13 -1.34
C LEU A 296 -3.92 0.71 -0.93
N PRO A 297 -3.94 1.68 0.01
CA PRO A 297 -5.04 2.63 0.10
C PRO A 297 -5.33 3.23 -1.27
N LEU A 298 -6.60 3.19 -1.66
CA LEU A 298 -7.07 3.67 -2.95
C LEU A 298 -7.50 5.13 -2.84
N GLY A 299 -7.15 5.94 -3.84
CA GLY A 299 -7.44 7.37 -3.87
C GLY A 299 -7.95 7.87 -5.22
N VAL A 300 -8.32 9.15 -5.26
CA VAL A 300 -8.56 9.92 -6.48
C VAL A 300 -7.71 11.19 -6.39
N PRO A 301 -6.73 11.41 -7.29
CA PRO A 301 -6.29 10.49 -8.34
C PRO A 301 -5.72 9.17 -7.80
N ASN A 302 -5.46 8.20 -8.68
CA ASN A 302 -4.82 6.94 -8.32
C ASN A 302 -3.51 7.16 -7.55
N THR A 303 -3.17 6.28 -6.60
CA THR A 303 -1.99 6.39 -5.73
C THR A 303 -0.66 6.25 -6.50
N VAL A 304 -0.69 5.71 -7.72
CA VAL A 304 0.47 5.58 -8.62
C VAL A 304 0.19 6.27 -9.95
N LEU A 305 1.25 6.71 -10.62
CA LEU A 305 1.22 7.28 -11.97
C LEU A 305 1.82 6.27 -12.95
N PHE A 306 1.02 5.78 -13.90
CA PHE A 306 1.56 5.05 -15.05
C PHE A 306 2.17 6.02 -16.08
N ALA A 307 3.36 5.74 -16.59
CA ALA A 307 4.03 6.54 -17.61
C ALA A 307 4.73 5.66 -18.66
N ARG A 308 4.91 6.24 -19.85
CA ARG A 308 5.72 5.70 -20.94
C ARG A 308 6.86 6.67 -21.21
N ALA A 309 8.10 6.19 -21.22
CA ALA A 309 9.29 7.01 -21.40
C ALA A 309 10.30 6.34 -22.34
N VAL A 310 11.20 7.14 -22.91
CA VAL A 310 12.43 6.64 -23.56
C VAL A 310 13.62 7.17 -22.75
N LEU A 311 14.21 6.32 -21.91
CA LEU A 311 15.37 6.65 -21.08
C LEU A 311 16.64 6.12 -21.76
N ASP A 312 17.55 7.01 -22.15
CA ASP A 312 18.79 6.67 -22.88
C ASP A 312 18.57 5.78 -24.10
N GLY A 313 17.54 6.10 -24.88
CA GLY A 313 17.16 5.32 -26.05
C GLY A 313 16.48 3.99 -25.73
N VAL A 314 16.23 3.66 -24.46
CA VAL A 314 15.49 2.48 -24.03
C VAL A 314 14.04 2.84 -23.72
N PRO A 315 13.08 2.34 -24.51
CA PRO A 315 11.67 2.49 -24.18
C PRO A 315 11.32 1.73 -22.90
N VAL A 316 10.69 2.42 -21.98
CA VAL A 316 10.19 1.90 -20.70
C VAL A 316 8.74 2.31 -20.51
N GLN A 317 7.98 1.43 -19.89
CA GLN A 317 6.63 1.73 -19.46
C GLN A 317 6.35 1.05 -18.13
N GLY A 318 5.70 1.77 -17.22
CA GLY A 318 5.58 1.34 -15.85
C GLY A 318 4.94 2.37 -14.94
N PHE A 319 4.90 2.04 -13.65
CA PHE A 319 4.31 2.85 -12.61
C PHE A 319 5.38 3.54 -11.77
N LEU A 320 5.17 4.83 -11.52
CA LEU A 320 5.90 5.64 -10.55
C LEU A 320 5.01 5.92 -9.35
N ARG A 321 5.62 6.15 -8.18
CA ARG A 321 4.97 6.90 -7.11
C ARG A 321 5.16 8.39 -7.41
N PRO A 322 4.10 9.19 -7.58
CA PRO A 322 4.24 10.63 -7.82
C PRO A 322 5.09 11.28 -6.72
N GLY A 323 6.18 11.95 -7.11
CA GLY A 323 7.18 12.50 -6.20
C GLY A 323 8.43 11.64 -6.01
N VAL A 324 8.41 10.38 -6.48
CA VAL A 324 9.57 9.48 -6.49
C VAL A 324 9.90 9.13 -7.95
N PRO A 325 10.94 9.74 -8.55
CA PRO A 325 11.30 9.55 -9.97
C PRO A 325 11.97 8.18 -10.25
N VAL A 326 11.25 7.10 -9.97
CA VAL A 326 11.66 5.70 -10.22
C VAL A 326 10.45 4.93 -10.75
N PHE A 327 10.68 4.10 -11.78
CA PHE A 327 9.69 3.11 -12.22
C PHE A 327 9.68 1.91 -11.27
N LEU A 328 8.79 1.92 -10.28
CA LEU A 328 8.69 0.89 -9.23
C LEU A 328 8.27 -0.48 -9.76
N ALA A 329 7.43 -0.49 -10.79
CA ALA A 329 7.00 -1.68 -11.52
C ALA A 329 6.90 -1.36 -13.00
N GLY A 330 7.28 -2.27 -13.89
CA GLY A 330 7.23 -1.98 -15.32
C GLY A 330 8.01 -2.96 -16.16
N ALA A 331 8.22 -2.58 -17.42
CA ALA A 331 8.98 -3.35 -18.37
C ALA A 331 9.64 -2.47 -19.42
N THR A 332 10.68 -3.03 -20.03
CA THR A 332 11.26 -2.62 -21.30
C THR A 332 11.11 -3.77 -22.31
N HIS A 333 11.67 -3.62 -23.52
CA HIS A 333 11.80 -4.72 -24.47
C HIS A 333 12.83 -5.79 -24.05
N ARG A 334 13.45 -5.64 -22.86
CA ARG A 334 14.50 -6.54 -22.37
C ARG A 334 14.13 -7.24 -21.08
N ILE A 335 13.56 -6.50 -20.13
CA ILE A 335 13.22 -7.03 -18.82
C ILE A 335 11.83 -6.54 -18.38
N ALA A 336 11.21 -7.29 -17.48
CA ALA A 336 10.05 -6.87 -16.70
C ALA A 336 10.32 -7.03 -15.21
N TRP A 337 9.75 -6.16 -14.38
CA TRP A 337 9.89 -6.24 -12.92
C TRP A 337 8.60 -5.84 -12.19
N GLY A 338 8.34 -6.53 -11.08
CA GLY A 338 7.15 -6.33 -10.24
C GLY A 338 7.49 -6.48 -8.76
N PRO A 339 7.27 -5.44 -7.94
CA PRO A 339 7.59 -5.49 -6.52
C PRO A 339 6.47 -6.14 -5.69
N THR A 340 6.86 -6.74 -4.57
CA THR A 340 5.95 -7.03 -3.47
C THR A 340 6.50 -6.56 -2.13
N ARG A 341 5.63 -6.19 -1.18
CA ARG A 341 6.06 -5.86 0.19
C ARG A 341 6.87 -7.04 0.77
N LEU A 342 7.99 -6.72 1.39
CA LEU A 342 8.81 -7.64 2.19
C LEU A 342 8.63 -7.28 3.66
N CYS A 343 8.49 -8.29 4.51
CA CYS A 343 8.39 -8.11 5.95
C CYS A 343 9.73 -8.51 6.58
N GLY A 344 10.70 -7.62 6.45
CA GLY A 344 12.07 -7.82 6.91
C GLY A 344 12.52 -6.73 7.88
N ARG A 345 13.65 -6.99 8.52
CA ARG A 345 14.23 -6.06 9.48
C ARG A 345 14.68 -4.77 8.79
N THR A 346 14.19 -3.65 9.31
CA THR A 346 14.37 -2.29 8.80
C THR A 346 14.76 -1.30 9.88
N SER A 347 14.63 -1.67 11.16
CA SER A 347 15.03 -0.81 12.27
C SER A 347 15.85 -1.54 13.35
N ALA A 348 16.51 -0.74 14.18
CA ALA A 348 17.19 -1.16 15.39
C ALA A 348 17.10 -0.07 16.45
N ARG A 349 17.25 -0.47 17.71
CA ARG A 349 17.34 0.42 18.85
C ARG A 349 18.81 0.59 19.24
N LEU A 350 19.27 1.83 19.34
CA LEU A 350 20.61 2.17 19.78
C LEU A 350 20.56 2.67 21.22
N PRO A 351 21.27 2.02 22.16
CA PRO A 351 21.32 2.47 23.54
C PRO A 351 21.85 3.89 23.68
N LYS A 352 21.27 4.69 24.57
CA LYS A 352 21.78 6.02 24.91
C LYS A 352 23.29 5.97 25.23
N GLY A 353 24.07 6.82 24.57
CA GLY A 353 25.53 6.90 24.74
C GLY A 353 26.33 6.03 23.76
N ALA A 354 25.66 5.22 22.93
CA ALA A 354 26.31 4.57 21.80
C ALA A 354 26.69 5.61 20.71
N PRO A 355 27.67 5.30 19.83
CA PRO A 355 28.01 6.16 18.71
C PRO A 355 26.79 6.53 17.86
N GLY A 356 26.66 7.81 17.48
CA GLY A 356 25.54 8.33 16.69
C GLY A 356 24.26 8.64 17.49
N THR A 357 24.26 8.43 18.82
CA THR A 357 23.11 8.75 19.69
C THR A 357 23.15 10.15 20.32
N GLU A 358 24.16 10.94 19.97
CA GLU A 358 24.28 12.33 20.40
C GLU A 358 23.15 13.18 19.80
N VAL A 359 22.46 13.92 20.67
CA VAL A 359 21.32 14.77 20.27
C VAL A 359 21.84 16.01 19.58
N VAL A 360 21.43 16.18 18.32
CA VAL A 360 21.80 17.31 17.45
C VAL A 360 20.66 18.30 17.26
N VAL A 361 19.41 17.88 17.52
CA VAL A 361 18.23 18.75 17.58
C VAL A 361 17.51 18.51 18.90
N ASP A 362 17.27 19.57 19.67
CA ASP A 362 16.44 19.54 20.87
C ASP A 362 15.59 20.82 20.92
N ARG A 363 14.28 20.69 20.65
CA ARG A 363 13.36 21.83 20.59
C ARG A 363 11.97 21.44 21.09
N VAL A 364 11.13 22.44 21.32
CA VAL A 364 9.72 22.25 21.69
C VAL A 364 8.85 22.63 20.49
N ASP A 365 7.90 21.77 20.17
CA ASP A 365 6.89 21.99 19.14
C ASP A 365 5.96 23.12 19.55
N GLY A 366 5.88 24.19 18.76
CA GLY A 366 5.11 25.39 19.13
C GLY A 366 3.60 25.17 19.19
N ALA A 367 3.06 24.19 18.46
CA ALA A 367 1.62 23.95 18.39
C ALA A 367 1.14 23.03 19.53
N THR A 368 1.94 22.03 19.89
CA THR A 368 1.55 20.98 20.85
C THR A 368 2.32 21.01 22.15
N GLY A 369 3.44 21.73 22.23
CA GLY A 369 4.38 21.68 23.35
C GLY A 369 5.20 20.39 23.43
N ALA A 370 5.08 19.49 22.44
CA ALA A 370 5.83 18.25 22.41
C ALA A 370 7.33 18.51 22.23
N ARG A 371 8.19 17.87 23.04
CA ARG A 371 9.65 17.98 22.88
C ARG A 371 10.11 17.09 21.72
N ILE A 372 10.79 17.68 20.75
CA ILE A 372 11.38 17.01 19.59
C ILE A 372 12.88 16.86 19.84
N ARG A 373 13.37 15.62 19.84
CA ARG A 373 14.79 15.31 20.03
C ARG A 373 15.27 14.38 18.92
N LEU A 374 16.23 14.82 18.14
CA LEU A 374 16.81 14.05 17.04
C LEU A 374 18.31 13.87 17.28
N ALA A 375 18.80 12.64 17.12
CA ALA A 375 20.21 12.31 17.13
C ALA A 375 20.71 12.09 15.71
N GLU A 376 22.02 11.94 15.53
CA GLU A 376 22.59 11.68 14.21
C GLU A 376 22.01 10.40 13.57
N ALA A 377 21.86 9.33 14.35
CA ALA A 377 21.39 8.04 13.88
C ALA A 377 19.85 7.91 13.75
N GLY A 378 19.09 8.86 14.29
CA GLY A 378 17.62 8.82 14.26
C GLY A 378 16.94 9.56 15.42
N PRO A 379 15.60 9.53 15.50
CA PRO A 379 14.87 10.21 16.55
C PRO A 379 15.06 9.53 17.91
N VAL A 380 15.03 10.33 18.97
CA VAL A 380 15.19 9.86 20.35
C VAL A 380 13.83 9.39 20.88
N LEU A 381 13.78 8.14 21.34
CA LEU A 381 12.62 7.50 21.94
C LEU A 381 12.37 8.01 23.37
N SER A 382 11.22 7.66 23.93
CA SER A 382 10.77 8.18 25.23
C SER A 382 11.68 7.86 26.41
N ASP A 383 12.44 6.77 26.35
CA ASP A 383 13.41 6.36 27.37
C ASP A 383 14.85 6.84 27.10
N GLY A 384 15.07 7.57 26.00
CA GLY A 384 16.34 8.15 25.64
C GLY A 384 17.20 7.31 24.69
N ASP A 385 16.78 6.10 24.35
CA ASP A 385 17.38 5.35 23.24
C ASP A 385 17.09 6.03 21.90
N VAL A 386 17.84 5.67 20.86
CA VAL A 386 17.67 6.22 19.51
C VAL A 386 17.14 5.14 18.57
N LEU A 387 16.07 5.47 17.84
CA LEU A 387 15.56 4.64 16.76
C LEU A 387 16.45 4.80 15.53
N ARG A 388 17.30 3.81 15.26
CA ARG A 388 17.97 3.69 13.96
C ARG A 388 17.00 3.05 12.97
N TRP A 389 16.65 3.76 11.92
CA TRP A 389 15.71 3.29 10.91
C TRP A 389 16.23 3.58 9.51
N LEU A 390 16.21 2.58 8.63
CA LEU A 390 16.70 2.72 7.25
C LEU A 390 16.05 3.87 6.48
N ALA A 391 14.81 4.26 6.81
CA ALA A 391 14.15 5.41 6.20
C ALA A 391 14.88 6.76 6.46
N LEU A 392 15.80 6.80 7.41
CA LEU A 392 16.49 8.01 7.84
C LEU A 392 17.97 8.01 7.44
N GLU A 393 18.47 6.89 6.92
CA GLU A 393 19.90 6.69 6.67
C GLU A 393 20.30 7.08 5.24
N PRO A 394 21.32 7.96 5.08
CA PRO A 394 22.00 8.12 3.81
C PRO A 394 22.46 6.78 3.25
N GLY A 395 22.27 6.55 1.95
CA GLY A 395 22.57 5.26 1.32
C GLY A 395 21.42 4.24 1.36
N ALA A 396 20.45 4.40 2.27
CA ALA A 396 19.27 3.55 2.33
C ALA A 396 18.03 4.19 1.66
N VAL A 397 17.97 5.52 1.60
CA VAL A 397 17.00 6.26 0.78
C VAL A 397 17.73 6.89 -0.41
N GLU A 398 17.57 6.30 -1.58
CA GLU A 398 18.24 6.71 -2.82
C GLU A 398 17.29 6.52 -4.01
N PHE A 399 17.78 6.79 -5.22
CA PHE A 399 17.04 6.70 -6.48
C PHE A 399 17.75 5.79 -7.50
N GLY A 400 18.63 4.91 -7.04
CA GLY A 400 19.41 3.99 -7.88
C GLY A 400 18.57 2.97 -8.67
N LEU A 401 17.35 2.66 -8.21
CA LEU A 401 16.39 1.83 -8.97
C LEU A 401 15.96 2.48 -10.30
N SER A 402 16.21 3.77 -10.51
CA SER A 402 16.07 4.45 -11.81
C SER A 402 16.95 3.83 -12.91
N ALA A 403 17.94 2.99 -12.54
CA ALA A 403 18.78 2.25 -13.48
C ALA A 403 18.13 0.96 -14.02
N LEU A 404 17.07 0.42 -13.40
CA LEU A 404 16.40 -0.82 -13.86
C LEU A 404 16.04 -0.82 -15.35
N PRO A 405 15.49 0.27 -15.95
CA PRO A 405 15.17 0.30 -17.37
C PRO A 405 16.38 0.03 -18.29
N ARG A 406 17.62 0.25 -17.83
CA ARG A 406 18.84 0.05 -18.62
C ARG A 406 19.34 -1.40 -18.60
N CYS A 407 18.87 -2.21 -17.65
CA CYS A 407 19.27 -3.60 -17.52
C CYS A 407 18.84 -4.44 -18.73
N ARG A 408 19.66 -5.45 -19.05
CA ARG A 408 19.41 -6.37 -20.17
C ARG A 408 18.98 -7.76 -19.71
N THR A 409 19.43 -8.18 -18.53
CA THR A 409 19.19 -9.50 -17.96
C THR A 409 18.64 -9.39 -16.55
N ALA A 410 17.95 -10.44 -16.09
CA ALA A 410 17.46 -10.55 -14.72
C ALA A 410 18.61 -10.42 -13.70
N GLU A 411 19.78 -10.97 -14.02
CA GLU A 411 20.98 -10.89 -13.16
C GLU A 411 21.50 -9.44 -12.99
N GLN A 412 21.56 -8.67 -14.08
CA GLN A 412 21.92 -7.25 -14.02
C GLN A 412 20.91 -6.46 -13.18
N ALA A 413 19.63 -6.73 -13.38
CA ALA A 413 18.56 -6.09 -12.61
C ALA A 413 18.63 -6.47 -11.12
N CYS A 414 19.00 -7.71 -10.77
CA CYS A 414 19.23 -8.08 -9.39
C CYS A 414 20.36 -7.27 -8.75
N ARG A 415 21.51 -7.09 -9.43
CA ARG A 415 22.61 -6.26 -8.90
C ARG A 415 22.20 -4.81 -8.67
N VAL A 416 21.44 -4.22 -9.59
CA VAL A 416 20.89 -2.87 -9.41
C VAL A 416 19.94 -2.82 -8.21
N ALA A 417 19.07 -3.82 -8.08
CA ALA A 417 18.10 -3.88 -7.00
C ALA A 417 18.74 -3.98 -5.61
N THR A 418 19.70 -4.90 -5.43
CA THR A 418 20.33 -5.14 -4.12
C THR A 418 21.28 -4.03 -3.70
N ALA A 419 21.82 -3.26 -4.66
CA ALA A 419 22.69 -2.13 -4.38
C ALA A 419 21.92 -0.83 -4.10
N ALA A 420 20.71 -0.66 -4.64
CA ALA A 420 19.98 0.59 -4.52
C ALA A 420 19.49 0.86 -3.08
N GLY A 421 19.53 2.13 -2.64
CA GLY A 421 18.75 2.58 -1.50
C GLY A 421 17.25 2.68 -1.85
N SER A 422 16.43 1.86 -1.22
CA SER A 422 14.96 1.90 -1.29
C SER A 422 14.37 1.21 -0.05
N PRO A 423 13.05 1.33 0.23
CA PRO A 423 12.41 0.44 1.17
C PRO A 423 12.72 -1.01 0.79
N PRO A 424 13.11 -1.87 1.73
CA PRO A 424 13.29 -3.29 1.45
C PRO A 424 12.00 -3.89 0.91
N ILE A 425 12.02 -4.28 -0.36
CA ILE A 425 10.88 -4.89 -1.05
C ILE A 425 11.36 -6.11 -1.82
N SER A 426 10.51 -7.13 -1.92
CA SER A 426 10.75 -8.22 -2.84
C SER A 426 10.60 -7.71 -4.27
N LEU A 427 11.48 -8.13 -5.17
CA LEU A 427 11.44 -7.79 -6.58
C LEU A 427 11.50 -9.06 -7.41
N LEU A 428 10.43 -9.32 -8.15
CA LEU A 428 10.40 -10.37 -9.16
C LEU A 428 10.79 -9.78 -10.52
N ILE A 429 11.63 -10.47 -11.27
CA ILE A 429 12.20 -10.00 -12.52
C ILE A 429 12.13 -11.13 -13.55
N THR A 430 11.74 -10.80 -14.79
CA THR A 430 11.91 -11.66 -15.96
C THR A 430 12.70 -10.92 -17.03
N ASP A 431 13.40 -11.65 -17.89
CA ASP A 431 14.08 -11.10 -19.06
C ASP A 431 13.69 -11.82 -20.36
N ARG A 432 14.01 -11.18 -21.48
CA ARG A 432 13.68 -11.64 -22.83
C ARG A 432 14.37 -12.94 -23.24
N ASP A 433 15.44 -13.33 -22.54
CA ASP A 433 16.23 -14.52 -22.81
C ASP A 433 15.73 -15.71 -21.95
N GLY A 434 14.62 -15.53 -21.22
CA GLY A 434 13.99 -16.54 -20.36
C GLY A 434 14.52 -16.55 -18.94
N GLY A 435 15.42 -15.63 -18.58
CA GLY A 435 15.88 -15.45 -17.22
C GLY A 435 14.76 -15.00 -16.30
N GLN A 436 14.68 -15.61 -15.13
CA GLN A 436 13.71 -15.28 -14.09
C GLN A 436 14.43 -15.27 -12.75
N ALA A 437 14.21 -14.22 -11.97
CA ALA A 437 14.82 -14.08 -10.66
C ALA A 437 13.90 -13.38 -9.67
N TRP A 438 14.03 -13.76 -8.41
CA TRP A 438 13.56 -13.01 -7.26
C TRP A 438 14.78 -12.52 -6.45
N THR A 439 14.70 -11.29 -5.95
CA THR A 439 15.68 -10.70 -5.03
C THR A 439 14.99 -9.70 -4.10
N VAL A 440 15.74 -9.14 -3.15
CA VAL A 440 15.32 -7.92 -2.43
C VAL A 440 15.90 -6.69 -3.12
N ALA A 441 15.05 -5.68 -3.33
CA ALA A 441 15.47 -4.32 -3.65
C ALA A 441 15.55 -3.49 -2.38
N GLY A 442 16.58 -2.66 -2.24
CA GLY A 442 16.81 -1.87 -1.02
C GLY A 442 17.89 -2.46 -0.12
N ARG A 443 18.34 -1.66 0.86
CA ARG A 443 19.35 -2.08 1.84
C ARG A 443 18.73 -2.98 2.90
N VAL A 444 19.36 -4.10 3.23
CA VAL A 444 18.85 -5.04 4.25
C VAL A 444 19.62 -4.84 5.56
N LEU A 445 18.91 -4.78 6.69
CA LEU A 445 19.51 -4.66 8.02
C LEU A 445 19.53 -6.02 8.73
N ALA A 446 20.71 -6.47 9.14
CA ALA A 446 20.94 -7.68 9.93
C ALA A 446 21.43 -7.33 11.36
N ARG A 447 21.62 -8.34 12.24
CA ARG A 447 22.08 -8.08 13.63
C ARG A 447 23.46 -7.42 13.69
N GLY A 448 24.30 -7.65 12.68
CA GLY A 448 25.65 -7.07 12.56
C GLY A 448 25.74 -5.75 11.78
N GLY A 449 24.62 -5.20 11.28
CA GLY A 449 24.59 -4.00 10.45
C GLY A 449 23.99 -4.25 9.06
N LEU A 450 24.32 -3.38 8.11
CA LEU A 450 23.83 -3.50 6.73
C LEU A 450 24.44 -4.73 6.05
N VAL A 451 23.59 -5.53 5.40
CA VAL A 451 24.02 -6.67 4.59
C VAL A 451 24.64 -6.14 3.28
N PRO A 452 25.86 -6.59 2.89
CA PRO A 452 26.44 -6.24 1.62
C PRO A 452 25.52 -6.63 0.44
N PRO A 453 25.43 -5.82 -0.64
CA PRO A 453 24.55 -6.10 -1.78
C PRO A 453 24.73 -7.48 -2.43
N ASP A 454 25.95 -8.03 -2.42
CA ASP A 454 26.25 -9.35 -2.98
C ASP A 454 25.73 -10.51 -2.11
N ASP A 455 25.60 -10.27 -0.80
CA ASP A 455 25.10 -11.22 0.19
C ASP A 455 23.58 -11.19 0.32
N VAL A 456 22.92 -10.22 -0.35
CA VAL A 456 21.45 -10.16 -0.38
C VAL A 456 20.89 -11.38 -1.14
N PRO A 457 19.90 -12.09 -0.57
CA PRO A 457 19.29 -13.25 -1.18
C PRO A 457 18.81 -13.06 -2.61
N ARG A 458 19.13 -14.05 -3.44
CA ARG A 458 18.66 -14.17 -4.81
C ARG A 458 18.21 -15.59 -5.09
N ARG A 459 17.12 -15.74 -5.83
CA ARG A 459 16.64 -17.05 -6.31
C ARG A 459 16.29 -16.96 -7.78
N THR A 460 16.80 -17.89 -8.58
CA THR A 460 16.42 -18.04 -9.99
C THR A 460 15.25 -19.00 -10.13
N ALA A 461 14.57 -18.99 -11.28
CA ALA A 461 13.43 -19.89 -11.50
C ALA A 461 13.80 -21.37 -11.30
N PRO A 462 12.94 -22.15 -10.62
CA PRO A 462 13.03 -23.61 -10.56
C PRO A 462 12.74 -24.23 -11.94
N ALA A 463 12.97 -25.54 -12.07
CA ALA A 463 12.67 -26.28 -13.31
C ALA A 463 11.21 -26.15 -13.80
N SER A 464 10.26 -25.87 -12.90
CA SER A 464 8.86 -25.61 -13.26
C SER A 464 8.65 -24.29 -14.01
N GLY A 465 9.63 -23.38 -14.01
CA GLY A 465 9.57 -22.10 -14.72
C GLY A 465 8.61 -21.07 -14.11
N VAL A 466 8.17 -21.29 -12.86
CA VAL A 466 7.22 -20.42 -12.14
C VAL A 466 7.84 -19.90 -10.85
N LEU A 467 7.68 -18.60 -10.61
CA LEU A 467 7.99 -17.93 -9.35
C LEU A 467 6.76 -17.18 -8.86
N VAL A 468 6.45 -17.23 -7.56
CA VAL A 468 5.30 -16.53 -6.96
C VAL A 468 5.70 -15.87 -5.65
N THR A 469 5.26 -14.63 -5.43
CA THR A 469 5.35 -13.91 -4.15
C THR A 469 4.04 -13.17 -3.86
N ALA A 470 3.57 -13.25 -2.61
CA ALA A 470 2.37 -12.54 -2.14
C ALA A 470 2.58 -11.99 -0.71
N ASN A 471 3.66 -11.24 -0.51
CA ASN A 471 4.13 -10.72 0.80
C ASN A 471 4.63 -11.78 1.78
N CYS A 472 4.72 -13.00 1.28
CA CYS A 472 5.15 -14.16 2.01
C CYS A 472 6.69 -14.21 2.09
N ASP A 473 7.23 -14.80 3.16
CA ASP A 473 8.68 -14.95 3.31
C ASP A 473 9.18 -16.01 2.32
N LEU A 474 10.18 -15.67 1.50
CA LEU A 474 10.71 -16.59 0.49
C LEU A 474 11.88 -17.43 1.00
N ALA A 475 12.01 -17.55 2.33
CA ALA A 475 12.89 -18.47 3.03
C ALA A 475 14.33 -18.41 2.48
N VAL A 476 14.97 -17.26 2.56
CA VAL A 476 16.44 -17.23 2.46
C VAL A 476 16.97 -16.63 3.75
N PRO A 477 17.65 -17.43 4.59
CA PRO A 477 18.39 -16.88 5.71
C PRO A 477 19.51 -15.99 5.19
N GLY A 478 19.70 -14.81 5.80
CA GLY A 478 20.92 -14.03 5.63
C GLY A 478 22.10 -14.77 6.26
N PRO A 479 23.34 -14.27 6.14
CA PRO A 479 24.53 -14.89 6.75
C PRO A 479 24.41 -15.11 8.29
N ASP A 480 23.53 -14.36 8.97
CA ASP A 480 23.19 -14.52 10.38
C ASP A 480 21.90 -15.34 10.65
N GLY A 481 21.29 -15.88 9.59
CA GLY A 481 20.05 -16.65 9.62
C GLY A 481 18.76 -15.85 9.44
N SER A 482 18.78 -14.52 9.34
CA SER A 482 17.57 -13.69 9.32
C SER A 482 17.45 -12.81 8.07
N VAL A 483 16.27 -12.79 7.46
CA VAL A 483 15.86 -11.77 6.46
C VAL A 483 14.47 -11.24 6.80
N SER A 484 13.61 -12.10 7.37
CA SER A 484 12.28 -11.75 7.83
C SER A 484 12.18 -11.73 9.36
N SER A 485 11.55 -10.68 9.90
CA SER A 485 11.21 -10.49 11.32
C SER A 485 9.70 -10.67 11.60
N ASN A 486 8.91 -10.83 10.54
CA ASN A 486 7.46 -11.05 10.56
C ASN A 486 7.05 -11.61 9.19
N ALA A 487 6.09 -12.52 9.12
CA ALA A 487 5.67 -13.12 7.85
C ALA A 487 4.15 -13.05 7.67
N TYR A 488 3.71 -12.89 6.41
CA TYR A 488 2.30 -13.00 6.05
C TYR A 488 1.93 -14.43 5.65
N PRO A 489 0.68 -14.86 5.92
CA PRO A 489 0.20 -16.16 5.46
C PRO A 489 0.36 -16.34 3.95
N HIS A 490 0.78 -17.53 3.52
CA HIS A 490 1.10 -17.85 2.13
C HIS A 490 -0.14 -18.27 1.31
N ASP A 491 -1.36 -18.13 1.84
CA ASP A 491 -2.59 -18.60 1.20
C ASP A 491 -2.80 -18.03 -0.20
N ARG A 492 -2.54 -16.73 -0.38
CA ARG A 492 -2.59 -16.08 -1.70
C ARG A 492 -1.54 -16.65 -2.66
N ALA A 493 -0.31 -16.83 -2.21
CA ALA A 493 0.75 -17.42 -3.03
C ALA A 493 0.41 -18.86 -3.45
N ARG A 494 -0.08 -19.69 -2.52
CA ARG A 494 -0.55 -21.06 -2.80
C ARG A 494 -1.70 -21.06 -3.81
N ARG A 495 -2.67 -20.17 -3.63
CA ARG A 495 -3.82 -20.02 -4.53
C ARG A 495 -3.39 -19.60 -5.93
N ILE A 496 -2.49 -18.61 -6.04
CA ILE A 496 -1.91 -18.18 -7.32
C ILE A 496 -1.23 -19.37 -8.01
N THR A 497 -0.34 -20.09 -7.32
CA THR A 497 0.34 -21.26 -7.90
C THR A 497 -0.66 -22.31 -8.40
N ALA A 498 -1.70 -22.62 -7.61
CA ALA A 498 -2.73 -23.57 -8.02
C ALA A 498 -3.45 -23.13 -9.31
N LEU A 499 -3.86 -21.86 -9.39
CA LEU A 499 -4.53 -21.29 -10.56
C LEU A 499 -3.62 -21.28 -11.80
N LEU A 500 -2.32 -21.01 -11.62
CA LEU A 500 -1.35 -21.08 -12.73
C LEU A 500 -1.20 -22.50 -13.26
N ARG A 501 -1.18 -23.51 -12.37
CA ARG A 501 -1.16 -24.94 -12.76
C ARG A 501 -2.45 -25.39 -13.46
N GLU A 502 -3.58 -24.77 -13.15
CA GLU A 502 -4.85 -24.96 -13.86
C GLU A 502 -4.88 -24.28 -15.25
N GLY A 503 -3.84 -23.52 -15.63
CA GLY A 503 -3.80 -22.80 -16.90
C GLY A 503 -4.67 -21.55 -16.94
N ARG A 504 -4.97 -20.95 -15.77
CA ARG A 504 -5.75 -19.71 -15.68
C ARG A 504 -4.99 -18.52 -16.27
N THR A 505 -5.73 -17.60 -16.90
CA THR A 505 -5.14 -16.36 -17.39
C THR A 505 -4.80 -15.41 -16.23
N THR A 506 -3.89 -14.46 -16.44
CA THR A 506 -3.57 -13.43 -15.44
C THR A 506 -4.80 -12.71 -14.90
N GLU A 507 -5.77 -12.37 -15.76
CA GLU A 507 -7.01 -11.72 -15.33
C GLU A 507 -7.85 -12.63 -14.42
N GLN A 508 -7.92 -13.92 -14.72
CA GLN A 508 -8.60 -14.90 -13.86
C GLN A 508 -7.88 -15.05 -12.50
N VAL A 509 -6.54 -15.05 -12.48
CA VAL A 509 -5.76 -15.11 -11.25
C VAL A 509 -5.95 -13.84 -10.41
N GLN A 510 -5.73 -12.65 -10.98
CA GLN A 510 -5.86 -11.35 -10.29
C GLN A 510 -7.29 -11.03 -9.83
N SER A 511 -8.30 -11.72 -10.36
CA SER A 511 -9.70 -11.55 -9.97
C SER A 511 -10.25 -12.71 -9.15
N ASP A 512 -9.40 -13.66 -8.73
CA ASP A 512 -9.80 -14.77 -7.87
C ASP A 512 -10.19 -14.28 -6.48
N VAL A 513 -11.37 -14.72 -6.03
CA VAL A 513 -12.00 -14.31 -4.78
C VAL A 513 -12.16 -15.49 -3.82
N ASP A 514 -11.34 -16.52 -3.96
CA ASP A 514 -11.31 -17.61 -2.98
C ASP A 514 -11.04 -17.03 -1.58
N ALA A 515 -11.89 -17.42 -0.64
CA ALA A 515 -11.80 -17.00 0.75
C ALA A 515 -11.80 -18.22 1.69
N SER A 516 -11.39 -19.39 1.19
CA SER A 516 -11.36 -20.67 1.91
C SER A 516 -10.48 -20.64 3.16
N PHE A 517 -9.57 -19.66 3.27
CA PHE A 517 -8.90 -19.27 4.52
C PHE A 517 -9.85 -19.21 5.73
N TYR A 518 -11.11 -18.79 5.52
CA TYR A 518 -12.11 -18.66 6.57
C TYR A 518 -12.86 -19.96 6.92
N ALA A 519 -12.64 -21.07 6.21
CA ALA A 519 -13.32 -22.34 6.47
C ALA A 519 -13.00 -22.92 7.87
N PRO A 520 -11.74 -22.97 8.34
CA PRO A 520 -11.43 -23.34 9.73
C PRO A 520 -12.19 -22.51 10.77
N TRP A 521 -12.31 -21.21 10.53
CA TRP A 521 -12.98 -20.29 11.44
C TRP A 521 -14.50 -20.48 11.42
N ARG A 522 -15.08 -20.83 10.28
CA ARG A 522 -16.50 -21.24 10.19
C ARG A 522 -16.78 -22.43 11.11
N GLU A 523 -15.96 -23.48 11.05
CA GLU A 523 -16.12 -24.67 11.90
C GLU A 523 -16.07 -24.32 13.39
N ILE A 524 -15.09 -23.50 13.79
CA ILE A 524 -14.89 -23.06 15.18
C ILE A 524 -16.11 -22.28 15.68
N PHE A 525 -16.61 -21.33 14.89
CA PHE A 525 -17.60 -20.37 15.37
C PHE A 525 -19.04 -20.76 15.12
N ARG A 526 -19.32 -21.63 14.14
CA ARG A 526 -20.70 -21.98 13.78
C ARG A 526 -21.55 -22.43 14.98
N PRO A 527 -21.07 -23.31 15.89
CA PRO A 527 -21.84 -23.71 17.08
C PRO A 527 -22.12 -22.57 18.07
N HIS A 528 -21.41 -21.44 17.96
CA HIS A 528 -21.56 -20.29 18.86
C HIS A 528 -22.47 -19.20 18.30
N LEU A 529 -23.00 -19.40 17.09
CA LEU A 529 -23.93 -18.49 16.42
C LEU A 529 -25.41 -18.87 16.62
N ASP A 530 -25.73 -19.97 17.31
CA ASP A 530 -27.11 -20.47 17.43
C ASP A 530 -28.10 -19.46 18.06
N ARG A 531 -27.62 -18.54 18.90
CA ARG A 531 -28.43 -17.44 19.46
C ARG A 531 -28.73 -16.33 18.45
N PHE A 532 -28.10 -16.38 17.28
CA PHE A 532 -28.22 -15.43 16.18
C PHE A 532 -28.60 -16.20 14.90
N PRO A 533 -29.84 -16.72 14.80
CA PRO A 533 -30.23 -17.68 13.77
C PRO A 533 -29.99 -17.18 12.34
N GLU A 534 -30.16 -15.88 12.10
CA GLU A 534 -29.92 -15.29 10.79
C GLU A 534 -28.42 -15.18 10.46
N ALA A 535 -27.55 -14.93 11.45
CA ALA A 535 -26.10 -14.96 11.26
C ALA A 535 -25.61 -16.41 11.06
N ALA A 536 -26.15 -17.36 11.82
CA ALA A 536 -25.88 -18.78 11.66
C ALA A 536 -26.26 -19.27 10.26
N ALA A 537 -27.46 -18.94 9.78
CA ALA A 537 -27.92 -19.27 8.43
C ALA A 537 -27.05 -18.63 7.34
N ALA A 538 -26.64 -17.37 7.53
CA ALA A 538 -25.73 -16.69 6.60
C ALA A 538 -24.37 -17.38 6.51
N VAL A 539 -23.80 -17.81 7.66
CA VAL A 539 -22.53 -18.55 7.73
C VAL A 539 -22.67 -19.97 7.16
N ASP A 540 -23.81 -20.63 7.36
CA ASP A 540 -24.09 -21.95 6.78
C ASP A 540 -24.17 -21.91 5.25
N GLY A 541 -24.80 -20.85 4.72
CA GLY A 541 -24.93 -20.61 3.28
C GLY A 541 -23.71 -19.99 2.61
N TRP A 542 -22.63 -19.72 3.34
CA TRP A 542 -21.40 -19.16 2.75
C TRP A 542 -20.74 -20.17 1.80
N ASP A 543 -20.43 -19.72 0.60
CA ASP A 543 -19.96 -20.53 -0.54
C ASP A 543 -18.43 -20.69 -0.61
N GLY A 544 -17.70 -20.22 0.41
CA GLY A 544 -16.24 -20.24 0.42
C GLY A 544 -15.57 -19.08 -0.31
N THR A 545 -16.34 -18.16 -0.89
CA THR A 545 -15.82 -17.03 -1.69
C THR A 545 -16.08 -15.67 -1.05
N ALA A 546 -15.32 -14.67 -1.48
CA ALA A 546 -15.58 -13.26 -1.21
C ALA A 546 -16.32 -12.57 -2.37
N GLY A 547 -17.27 -13.27 -3.01
CA GLY A 547 -18.13 -12.65 -4.02
C GLY A 547 -19.00 -11.53 -3.44
N VAL A 548 -19.42 -10.56 -4.28
CA VAL A 548 -20.30 -9.46 -3.85
C VAL A 548 -21.61 -9.95 -3.22
N GLY A 549 -22.15 -11.08 -3.69
CA GLY A 549 -23.36 -11.70 -3.18
C GLY A 549 -23.16 -12.65 -2.00
N ALA A 550 -21.92 -12.95 -1.61
CA ALA A 550 -21.65 -13.92 -0.57
C ALA A 550 -22.21 -13.46 0.78
N THR A 551 -22.96 -14.31 1.47
CA THR A 551 -23.41 -14.07 2.84
C THR A 551 -22.53 -14.82 3.82
N GLY A 552 -22.50 -14.40 5.09
CA GLY A 552 -21.76 -15.10 6.14
C GLY A 552 -20.31 -14.64 6.29
N LEU A 553 -19.61 -14.33 5.19
CA LEU A 553 -18.20 -13.92 5.22
C LEU A 553 -17.93 -12.73 6.15
N GLN A 554 -18.83 -11.74 6.20
CA GLN A 554 -18.70 -10.58 7.09
C GLN A 554 -18.59 -10.97 8.56
N HIS A 555 -19.26 -12.05 8.98
CA HIS A 555 -19.15 -12.57 10.34
C HIS A 555 -17.80 -13.25 10.52
N LEU A 556 -17.39 -14.10 9.59
CA LEU A 556 -16.13 -14.85 9.68
C LEU A 556 -14.91 -13.93 9.76
N VAL A 557 -14.88 -12.85 8.97
CA VAL A 557 -13.82 -11.83 9.02
C VAL A 557 -13.75 -11.16 10.41
N LEU A 558 -14.89 -10.78 10.98
CA LEU A 558 -14.94 -10.13 12.29
C LEU A 558 -14.58 -11.10 13.42
N LEU A 559 -15.12 -12.32 13.38
CA LEU A 559 -14.87 -13.37 14.36
C LEU A 559 -13.39 -13.74 14.43
N HIS A 560 -12.77 -13.96 13.26
CA HIS A 560 -11.32 -14.17 13.11
C HIS A 560 -10.52 -13.03 13.75
N GLY A 561 -10.82 -11.77 13.40
CA GLY A 561 -10.13 -10.62 13.96
C GLY A 561 -10.29 -10.48 15.48
N LEU A 562 -11.47 -10.77 16.02
CA LEU A 562 -11.77 -10.69 17.46
C LEU A 562 -11.01 -11.75 18.26
N VAL A 563 -11.03 -13.02 17.83
CA VAL A 563 -10.33 -14.09 18.55
C VAL A 563 -8.82 -13.95 18.44
N ARG A 564 -8.31 -13.60 17.25
CA ARG A 564 -6.89 -13.28 17.05
C ARG A 564 -6.46 -12.16 17.98
N GLY A 565 -7.22 -11.06 18.03
CA GLY A 565 -6.93 -9.91 18.88
C GLY A 565 -6.95 -10.22 20.38
N LYS A 566 -7.83 -11.14 20.83
CA LYS A 566 -7.94 -11.55 22.25
C LYS A 566 -6.84 -12.54 22.66
N VAL A 567 -6.62 -13.57 21.84
CA VAL A 567 -5.69 -14.67 22.19
C VAL A 567 -4.23 -14.23 22.05
N LEU A 568 -3.90 -13.41 21.05
CA LEU A 568 -2.52 -12.93 20.83
C LEU A 568 -2.19 -11.65 21.60
N ALA A 569 -3.16 -11.03 22.30
CA ALA A 569 -2.94 -9.79 23.07
C ALA A 569 -1.74 -9.84 24.03
N PRO A 570 -1.48 -10.95 24.76
CA PRO A 570 -0.35 -11.04 25.70
C PRO A 570 1.04 -10.97 25.05
N LEU A 571 1.13 -11.27 23.75
CA LEU A 571 2.39 -11.21 23.00
C LEU A 571 2.79 -9.79 22.64
N ARG A 572 1.86 -8.82 22.71
CA ARG A 572 2.15 -7.42 22.34
C ARG A 572 3.10 -6.78 23.36
N PRO A 573 4.23 -6.19 22.94
CA PRO A 573 5.15 -5.50 23.83
C PRO A 573 4.48 -4.31 24.54
N ARG A 574 5.08 -3.87 25.65
CA ARG A 574 4.68 -2.65 26.36
C ARG A 574 5.47 -1.49 25.79
N VAL A 575 4.84 -0.68 24.95
CA VAL A 575 5.43 0.56 24.44
C VAL A 575 4.76 1.74 25.14
N PRO A 576 5.52 2.74 25.63
CA PRO A 576 4.95 3.94 26.24
C PRO A 576 3.93 4.62 25.33
N ALA A 577 2.83 5.11 25.92
CA ALA A 577 1.82 5.82 25.16
C ALA A 577 2.40 7.11 24.56
N GLY A 578 2.26 7.29 23.25
CA GLY A 578 2.77 8.46 22.55
C GLY A 578 4.23 8.35 22.12
N ASP A 579 4.89 7.21 22.30
CA ASP A 579 6.21 6.96 21.70
C ASP A 579 6.15 6.94 20.16
N LEU A 580 7.31 7.06 19.54
CA LEU A 580 7.47 7.15 18.07
C LEU A 580 7.32 5.80 17.37
N VAL A 581 7.45 4.69 18.10
CA VAL A 581 7.29 3.33 17.59
C VAL A 581 6.02 2.68 18.16
N GLY A 582 5.45 1.76 17.38
CA GLY A 582 4.33 0.93 17.80
C GLY A 582 4.77 -0.40 18.40
N PRO A 583 3.81 -1.26 18.82
CA PRO A 583 4.12 -2.56 19.43
C PRO A 583 4.58 -3.64 18.42
N GLY A 584 4.84 -3.28 17.18
CA GLY A 584 5.10 -4.24 16.11
C GLY A 584 3.85 -4.95 15.56
N GLU A 585 3.89 -5.32 14.29
CA GLU A 585 2.92 -6.15 13.59
C GLU A 585 3.11 -7.63 13.93
N LEU A 586 2.04 -8.28 14.38
CA LEU A 586 1.95 -9.74 14.51
C LEU A 586 1.19 -10.27 13.30
N GLY A 587 1.90 -10.66 12.23
CA GLY A 587 1.32 -11.08 10.94
C GLY A 587 1.15 -12.59 10.77
N ALA A 588 2.05 -13.39 11.33
CA ALA A 588 2.04 -14.85 11.19
C ALA A 588 1.05 -15.51 12.16
N PHE A 589 0.91 -16.84 12.11
CA PHE A 589 0.26 -17.72 13.11
C PHE A 589 -1.23 -18.08 12.94
N ASP A 590 -1.90 -17.76 11.83
CA ASP A 590 -3.35 -18.04 11.73
C ASP A 590 -3.70 -19.54 11.74
N ALA A 591 -2.86 -20.39 11.13
CA ALA A 591 -3.07 -21.84 11.12
C ALA A 591 -2.86 -22.43 12.52
N GLU A 592 -1.74 -22.10 13.16
CA GLU A 592 -1.40 -22.52 14.52
C GLU A 592 -2.46 -22.01 15.52
N LEU A 593 -2.91 -20.77 15.37
CA LEU A 593 -3.96 -20.19 16.20
C LEU A 593 -5.28 -20.94 16.04
N ALA A 594 -5.69 -21.27 14.82
CA ALA A 594 -6.91 -22.04 14.58
C ALA A 594 -6.85 -23.40 15.29
N ASP A 595 -5.71 -24.09 15.24
CA ASP A 595 -5.50 -25.37 15.92
C ASP A 595 -5.56 -25.23 17.45
N LEU A 596 -4.91 -24.20 18.02
CA LEU A 596 -4.94 -23.94 19.46
C LEU A 596 -6.35 -23.59 19.96
N VAL A 597 -7.12 -22.80 19.18
CA VAL A 597 -8.51 -22.46 19.51
C VAL A 597 -9.41 -23.69 19.43
N ARG A 598 -9.22 -24.57 18.43
CA ARG A 598 -9.95 -25.85 18.33
C ARG A 598 -9.64 -26.79 19.48
N ALA A 599 -8.37 -26.87 19.88
CA ALA A 599 -7.93 -27.68 21.00
C ALA A 599 -8.48 -27.18 22.35
N ARG A 600 -8.96 -25.92 22.41
CA ARG A 600 -9.51 -25.28 23.61
C ARG A 600 -8.56 -25.34 24.80
N ASP A 601 -7.29 -25.05 24.53
CA ASP A 601 -6.25 -25.09 25.54
C ASP A 601 -6.56 -24.13 26.73
N PRO A 602 -6.73 -24.64 27.96
CA PRO A 602 -7.13 -23.82 29.10
C PRO A 602 -6.09 -22.75 29.45
N ASP A 603 -4.80 -22.99 29.19
CA ASP A 603 -3.72 -22.04 29.49
C ASP A 603 -3.79 -20.79 28.59
N LEU A 604 -4.47 -20.91 27.46
CA LEU A 604 -4.59 -19.87 26.43
C LEU A 604 -5.90 -19.09 26.52
N LEU A 605 -6.84 -19.45 27.41
CA LEU A 605 -8.17 -18.85 27.53
C LEU A 605 -8.11 -17.40 28.05
N PRO A 606 -8.41 -16.33 27.26
CA PRO A 606 -8.30 -14.92 27.68
C PRO A 606 -9.02 -14.60 29.00
N ALA A 607 -8.44 -13.68 29.76
CA ALA A 607 -8.96 -13.27 31.05
C ALA A 607 -10.38 -12.70 30.96
N GLY A 608 -11.16 -12.80 32.04
CA GLY A 608 -12.56 -12.39 32.03
C GLY A 608 -13.48 -13.39 31.30
N HIS A 609 -12.94 -14.49 30.76
CA HIS A 609 -13.73 -15.57 30.20
C HIS A 609 -13.61 -16.85 31.04
N ARG A 610 -14.76 -17.42 31.43
CA ARG A 610 -14.84 -18.64 32.25
C ARG A 610 -14.39 -19.92 31.54
N ASP A 611 -14.63 -20.00 30.22
CA ASP A 611 -14.33 -21.15 29.37
C ASP A 611 -14.25 -20.71 27.90
N TRP A 612 -13.70 -21.56 27.04
CA TRP A 612 -13.62 -21.29 25.59
C TRP A 612 -14.98 -21.03 24.94
N PRO A 613 -16.05 -21.83 25.21
CA PRO A 613 -17.38 -21.50 24.71
C PRO A 613 -17.87 -20.10 25.09
N HIS A 614 -17.50 -19.57 26.25
CA HIS A 614 -17.85 -18.23 26.69
C HIS A 614 -17.09 -17.16 25.89
N LEU A 615 -15.79 -17.33 25.64
CA LEU A 615 -15.03 -16.46 24.74
C LEU A 615 -15.65 -16.46 23.33
N LEU A 616 -15.88 -17.63 22.75
CA LEU A 616 -16.34 -17.74 21.37
C LEU A 616 -17.77 -17.18 21.19
N ARG A 617 -18.66 -17.37 22.17
CA ARG A 617 -19.96 -16.70 22.21
C ARG A 617 -19.85 -15.18 22.35
N TRP A 618 -18.90 -14.70 23.16
CA TRP A 618 -18.65 -13.26 23.29
C TRP A 618 -18.18 -12.66 21.96
N CYS A 619 -17.27 -13.34 21.24
CA CYS A 619 -16.84 -12.94 19.90
C CYS A 619 -18.02 -12.90 18.92
N ALA A 620 -18.89 -13.91 18.94
CA ALA A 620 -20.11 -13.95 18.14
C ALA A 620 -21.04 -12.76 18.40
N GLU A 621 -21.34 -12.48 19.67
CA GLU A 621 -22.16 -11.34 20.06
C GLU A 621 -21.49 -10.00 19.70
N ALA A 622 -20.18 -9.88 19.84
CA ALA A 622 -19.43 -8.68 19.48
C ALA A 622 -19.43 -8.44 17.95
N ALA A 623 -19.28 -9.50 17.15
CA ALA A 623 -19.33 -9.42 15.68
C ALA A 623 -20.71 -8.97 15.19
N VAL A 624 -21.78 -9.59 15.69
CA VAL A 624 -23.17 -9.22 15.34
C VAL A 624 -23.47 -7.77 15.73
N ARG A 625 -23.17 -7.38 16.98
CA ARG A 625 -23.36 -5.99 17.43
C ARG A 625 -22.51 -4.98 16.66
N HIS A 626 -21.31 -5.37 16.21
CA HIS A 626 -20.48 -4.49 15.37
C HIS A 626 -21.18 -4.21 14.04
N LEU A 627 -21.72 -5.25 13.39
CA LEU A 627 -22.44 -5.10 12.12
C LEU A 627 -23.72 -4.27 12.28
N GLU A 628 -24.51 -4.54 13.32
CA GLU A 628 -25.74 -3.78 13.59
C GLU A 628 -25.46 -2.29 13.86
N ARG A 629 -24.43 -1.98 14.66
CA ARG A 629 -24.04 -0.58 14.91
C ARG A 629 -23.57 0.12 13.64
N ARG A 630 -22.87 -0.59 12.75
CA ARG A 630 -22.27 0.00 11.56
C ARG A 630 -23.27 0.14 10.40
N LEU A 631 -24.18 -0.81 10.24
CA LEU A 631 -25.04 -0.92 9.04
C LEU A 631 -26.54 -0.90 9.36
N GLY A 632 -26.93 -0.89 10.63
CA GLY A 632 -28.31 -0.86 11.10
C GLY A 632 -28.93 -2.24 11.32
N PRO A 633 -30.20 -2.31 11.74
CA PRO A 633 -30.92 -3.57 11.97
C PRO A 633 -30.95 -4.46 10.72
N GLY A 634 -30.76 -5.78 10.89
CA GLY A 634 -30.74 -6.74 9.78
C GLY A 634 -29.39 -6.87 9.06
N ALA A 635 -28.35 -6.19 9.55
CA ALA A 635 -27.02 -6.19 8.94
C ALA A 635 -26.38 -7.59 8.81
N HIS A 636 -26.76 -8.53 9.66
CA HIS A 636 -26.21 -9.89 9.67
C HIS A 636 -26.60 -10.73 8.45
N ALA A 637 -27.69 -10.40 7.75
CA ALA A 637 -28.13 -11.07 6.52
C ALA A 637 -27.68 -10.34 5.25
N LEU A 638 -27.00 -9.19 5.38
CA LEU A 638 -26.53 -8.45 4.22
C LEU A 638 -25.41 -9.22 3.49
N PRO A 639 -25.35 -9.12 2.15
CA PRO A 639 -24.28 -9.72 1.39
C PRO A 639 -22.97 -8.94 1.57
N TRP A 640 -21.84 -9.58 1.29
CA TRP A 640 -20.49 -9.04 1.46
C TRP A 640 -20.31 -7.69 0.77
N GLY A 641 -20.87 -7.49 -0.42
CA GLY A 641 -20.80 -6.22 -1.15
C GLY A 641 -21.61 -5.06 -0.54
N ALA A 642 -22.41 -5.30 0.50
CA ALA A 642 -22.97 -4.24 1.34
C ALA A 642 -21.96 -3.77 2.40
N VAL A 643 -21.06 -4.65 2.83
CA VAL A 643 -20.04 -4.40 3.87
C VAL A 643 -18.73 -3.90 3.25
N ASN A 644 -18.30 -4.54 2.16
CA ASN A 644 -17.11 -4.22 1.40
C ASN A 644 -17.48 -3.42 0.14
N ARG A 645 -17.02 -2.17 0.10
CA ARG A 645 -17.38 -1.21 -0.95
C ARG A 645 -16.16 -0.40 -1.37
N VAL A 646 -16.07 -0.08 -2.66
CA VAL A 646 -14.91 0.59 -3.26
C VAL A 646 -14.71 1.99 -2.66
N GLY A 647 -15.75 2.82 -2.62
CA GLY A 647 -15.79 4.07 -1.83
C GLY A 647 -14.62 5.06 -2.00
N LEU A 648 -14.03 5.20 -3.20
CA LEU A 648 -12.90 6.12 -3.44
C LEU A 648 -13.34 7.58 -3.41
N ARG A 649 -12.79 8.34 -2.47
CA ARG A 649 -13.13 9.76 -2.27
C ARG A 649 -11.97 10.67 -2.62
N HIS A 650 -12.28 11.81 -3.22
CA HIS A 650 -11.34 12.90 -3.41
C HIS A 650 -11.15 13.67 -2.08
N PRO A 651 -9.93 14.13 -1.73
CA PRO A 651 -9.69 14.86 -0.48
C PRO A 651 -10.60 16.10 -0.28
N MET A 652 -10.94 16.79 -1.37
CA MET A 652 -11.81 17.97 -1.33
C MET A 652 -13.31 17.68 -1.21
N SER A 653 -13.75 16.41 -1.32
CA SER A 653 -15.19 16.09 -1.33
C SER A 653 -15.88 16.38 0.00
N ALA A 654 -15.16 16.31 1.11
CA ALA A 654 -15.71 16.69 2.43
C ALA A 654 -16.00 18.20 2.53
N ARG A 655 -15.19 19.04 1.86
CA ARG A 655 -15.36 20.50 1.81
C ARG A 655 -16.31 20.94 0.70
N LEU A 656 -16.46 20.14 -0.34
CA LEU A 656 -17.31 20.40 -1.50
C LEU A 656 -18.40 19.32 -1.64
N PRO A 657 -19.30 19.15 -0.64
CA PRO A 657 -20.23 18.02 -0.58
C PRO A 657 -21.17 17.96 -1.79
N ARG A 658 -21.54 19.11 -2.37
CA ARG A 658 -22.38 19.17 -3.59
C ARG A 658 -21.64 18.78 -4.87
N LEU A 659 -20.31 18.73 -4.85
CA LEU A 659 -19.47 18.26 -5.95
C LEU A 659 -18.93 16.84 -5.70
N ALA A 660 -19.17 16.22 -4.55
CA ALA A 660 -18.69 14.88 -4.24
C ALA A 660 -19.10 13.84 -5.30
N TRP A 661 -20.30 13.96 -5.90
CA TRP A 661 -20.73 13.07 -6.99
C TRP A 661 -19.82 13.11 -8.23
N ALA A 662 -19.15 14.24 -8.45
CA ALA A 662 -18.24 14.50 -9.56
C ALA A 662 -16.79 14.21 -9.19
N LEU A 663 -16.39 14.49 -7.95
CA LEU A 663 -15.02 14.30 -7.47
C LEU A 663 -14.74 12.84 -7.07
N ASP A 664 -15.71 12.16 -6.46
CA ASP A 664 -15.55 10.78 -6.02
C ASP A 664 -15.77 9.79 -7.17
N GLN A 665 -15.12 8.63 -7.09
CA GLN A 665 -15.52 7.51 -7.93
C GLN A 665 -16.86 6.95 -7.45
N PRO A 666 -17.63 6.25 -8.31
CA PRO A 666 -18.84 5.58 -7.89
C PRO A 666 -18.60 4.64 -6.69
N ASP A 667 -19.42 4.78 -5.66
CA ASP A 667 -19.42 3.84 -4.54
C ASP A 667 -20.16 2.56 -4.94
N LEU A 668 -19.40 1.50 -5.20
CA LEU A 668 -19.89 0.22 -5.73
C LEU A 668 -19.60 -0.93 -4.75
N PRO A 669 -20.46 -1.96 -4.69
CA PRO A 669 -20.14 -3.22 -4.00
C PRO A 669 -18.81 -3.80 -4.46
N ARG A 670 -18.00 -4.36 -3.56
CA ARG A 670 -16.66 -4.88 -3.89
C ARG A 670 -16.53 -6.35 -3.50
N ARG A 671 -16.13 -7.19 -4.46
CA ARG A 671 -15.70 -8.58 -4.22
C ARG A 671 -14.29 -8.63 -3.63
N GLY A 672 -13.85 -9.80 -3.16
CA GLY A 672 -12.54 -10.00 -2.54
C GLY A 672 -12.51 -9.62 -1.06
N CYS A 673 -11.52 -10.12 -0.34
CA CYS A 673 -11.20 -9.80 1.05
C CYS A 673 -9.67 -9.74 1.21
N LEU A 674 -9.13 -9.37 2.37
CA LEU A 674 -7.68 -9.23 2.53
C LEU A 674 -6.88 -10.53 2.29
N GLN A 675 -7.53 -11.69 2.39
CA GLN A 675 -6.95 -13.02 2.23
C GLN A 675 -7.14 -13.63 0.83
N SER A 676 -8.02 -13.06 0.00
CA SER A 676 -8.17 -13.52 -1.40
C SER A 676 -7.10 -12.93 -2.30
N VAL A 677 -6.82 -13.55 -3.46
CA VAL A 677 -5.85 -13.01 -4.43
C VAL A 677 -6.26 -11.59 -4.85
N ASP A 678 -7.55 -11.39 -5.17
CA ASP A 678 -8.16 -10.09 -5.38
C ASP A 678 -8.36 -9.34 -4.05
N ALA A 679 -7.24 -8.97 -3.40
CA ALA A 679 -7.27 -8.44 -2.06
C ALA A 679 -8.01 -7.10 -2.02
N SER A 680 -8.99 -6.98 -1.13
CA SER A 680 -9.72 -5.72 -0.95
C SER A 680 -10.33 -5.55 0.43
N ALA A 681 -10.52 -4.28 0.78
CA ALA A 681 -11.35 -3.81 1.87
C ALA A 681 -11.91 -2.43 1.49
N ALA A 682 -12.73 -1.83 2.36
CA ALA A 682 -13.22 -0.47 2.12
C ALA A 682 -12.05 0.51 1.96
N GLY A 683 -11.94 1.16 0.78
CA GLY A 683 -10.85 2.08 0.46
C GLY A 683 -9.47 1.44 0.25
N PHE A 684 -9.38 0.11 0.10
CA PHE A 684 -8.12 -0.62 -0.07
C PHE A 684 -8.24 -1.71 -1.15
N GLY A 685 -7.18 -1.90 -1.94
CA GLY A 685 -7.06 -3.01 -2.88
C GLY A 685 -5.97 -2.76 -3.91
N ALA A 686 -6.02 -3.45 -5.05
CA ALA A 686 -5.06 -3.27 -6.14
C ALA A 686 -5.07 -1.84 -6.72
N ALA A 687 -4.10 -1.01 -6.33
CA ALA A 687 -3.87 0.33 -6.87
C ALA A 687 -3.25 0.30 -8.29
N LEU A 688 -2.69 -0.85 -8.67
CA LEU A 688 -2.33 -1.17 -10.03
C LEU A 688 -2.48 -2.67 -10.25
N ARG A 689 -2.75 -3.06 -11.49
CA ARG A 689 -2.58 -4.40 -12.03
C ARG A 689 -1.78 -4.30 -13.32
N LEU A 690 -0.82 -5.20 -13.47
CA LEU A 690 0.13 -5.27 -14.57
C LEU A 690 0.24 -6.72 -15.04
N GLU A 691 0.29 -6.89 -16.35
CA GLU A 691 0.86 -8.06 -17.03
C GLU A 691 1.81 -7.55 -18.11
N CYS A 692 3.02 -8.08 -18.13
CA CYS A 692 4.02 -7.72 -19.12
C CYS A 692 4.78 -8.94 -19.60
N ASP A 693 5.10 -8.96 -20.89
CA ASP A 693 5.99 -9.94 -21.50
C ASP A 693 6.95 -9.20 -22.45
N PRO A 694 8.26 -9.18 -22.16
CA PRO A 694 9.25 -8.46 -22.96
C PRO A 694 9.50 -9.08 -24.35
N VAL A 695 9.18 -10.37 -24.54
CA VAL A 695 9.35 -11.09 -25.81
C VAL A 695 8.17 -10.81 -26.73
N GLU A 696 6.94 -10.92 -26.22
CA GLU A 696 5.74 -10.65 -27.01
C GLU A 696 5.45 -9.15 -27.18
N GLY A 697 6.20 -8.27 -26.48
CA GLY A 697 5.87 -6.85 -26.40
C GLY A 697 4.53 -6.59 -25.74
N ARG A 698 4.06 -7.54 -24.91
CA ARG A 698 2.76 -7.48 -24.26
C ARG A 698 2.86 -6.58 -23.04
N PHE A 699 1.94 -5.63 -22.91
CA PHE A 699 1.82 -4.84 -21.69
C PHE A 699 0.36 -4.46 -21.44
N ARG A 700 -0.26 -5.08 -20.44
CA ARG A 700 -1.66 -4.89 -20.09
C ARG A 700 -1.77 -4.38 -18.66
N VAL A 701 -2.64 -3.41 -18.44
CA VAL A 701 -2.78 -2.73 -17.15
C VAL A 701 -4.21 -2.42 -16.79
N SER A 702 -4.43 -2.22 -15.49
CA SER A 702 -5.64 -1.59 -14.98
C SER A 702 -5.36 -0.91 -13.64
N TRP A 703 -6.06 0.18 -13.34
CA TRP A 703 -5.93 0.90 -12.09
C TRP A 703 -7.28 1.49 -11.64
N PRO A 704 -7.48 1.68 -10.33
CA PRO A 704 -8.60 2.45 -9.80
C PRO A 704 -8.27 3.95 -9.84
N GLY A 705 -9.22 4.82 -9.49
CA GLY A 705 -8.95 6.23 -9.20
C GLY A 705 -8.61 7.16 -10.38
N GLY A 706 -8.30 6.63 -11.57
CA GLY A 706 -7.88 7.41 -12.74
C GLY A 706 -6.47 8.00 -12.62
N GLN A 707 -5.88 8.37 -13.75
CA GLN A 707 -4.48 8.83 -13.85
C GLN A 707 -4.28 10.33 -13.63
N SER A 708 -5.35 11.08 -13.39
CA SER A 708 -5.28 12.53 -13.33
C SER A 708 -6.11 13.04 -12.17
N GLY A 709 -5.60 14.01 -11.43
CA GLY A 709 -6.26 14.73 -10.35
C GLY A 709 -7.06 15.94 -10.83
N ASP A 710 -7.03 16.20 -12.15
CA ASP A 710 -7.87 17.20 -12.79
C ASP A 710 -9.23 16.60 -13.17
N PRO A 711 -10.34 16.99 -12.51
CA PRO A 711 -11.67 16.43 -12.77
C PRO A 711 -12.19 16.58 -14.21
N LEU A 712 -11.64 17.52 -14.98
CA LEU A 712 -12.03 17.75 -16.38
C LEU A 712 -11.22 16.92 -17.38
N SER A 713 -10.10 16.34 -16.93
CA SER A 713 -9.25 15.46 -17.71
C SER A 713 -9.99 14.18 -18.11
N PRO A 714 -9.86 13.71 -19.37
CA PRO A 714 -10.30 12.37 -19.76
C PRO A 714 -9.67 11.26 -18.89
N GLY A 715 -8.47 11.51 -18.35
CA GLY A 715 -7.75 10.59 -17.46
C GLY A 715 -8.31 10.48 -16.04
N TYR A 716 -9.21 11.37 -15.60
CA TYR A 716 -9.72 11.42 -14.21
C TYR A 716 -10.46 10.13 -13.78
N ARG A 717 -11.06 9.43 -14.75
CA ARG A 717 -11.83 8.20 -14.52
C ARG A 717 -11.37 7.06 -15.41
N SER A 718 -10.19 7.21 -16.00
CA SER A 718 -9.65 6.18 -16.88
C SER A 718 -9.50 4.86 -16.14
N LEU A 719 -9.85 3.78 -16.83
CA LEU A 719 -9.76 2.39 -16.38
C LEU A 719 -10.53 1.99 -15.11
N PHE A 720 -11.25 2.89 -14.41
CA PHE A 720 -12.02 2.50 -13.22
C PHE A 720 -13.01 1.36 -13.49
N ALA A 721 -13.73 1.41 -14.61
CA ALA A 721 -14.69 0.37 -14.98
C ALA A 721 -14.03 -0.93 -15.45
N ASP A 722 -12.80 -0.84 -15.97
CA ASP A 722 -11.97 -1.98 -16.36
C ASP A 722 -11.45 -2.69 -15.11
N TRP A 723 -10.88 -1.91 -14.20
CA TRP A 723 -10.40 -2.35 -12.89
C TRP A 723 -11.51 -3.01 -12.08
N TYR A 724 -12.68 -2.36 -11.99
CA TYR A 724 -13.83 -2.89 -11.27
C TYR A 724 -14.31 -4.23 -11.83
N ALA A 725 -14.24 -4.40 -13.16
CA ALA A 725 -14.59 -5.65 -13.82
C ALA A 725 -13.47 -6.71 -13.75
N GLY A 726 -12.28 -6.37 -13.26
CA GLY A 726 -11.10 -7.23 -13.26
C GLY A 726 -10.50 -7.46 -14.65
N ARG A 727 -10.59 -6.49 -15.55
CA ARG A 727 -10.04 -6.56 -16.91
C ARG A 727 -8.79 -5.72 -17.07
N LEU A 728 -7.81 -6.24 -17.81
CA LEU A 728 -6.63 -5.50 -18.20
C LEU A 728 -6.81 -4.89 -19.59
N VAL A 729 -6.20 -3.74 -19.81
CA VAL A 729 -6.19 -3.02 -21.08
C VAL A 729 -4.77 -2.99 -21.63
N SER A 730 -4.60 -3.44 -22.87
CA SER A 730 -3.32 -3.38 -23.57
C SER A 730 -2.93 -1.94 -23.88
N LEU A 731 -1.68 -1.59 -23.61
CA LEU A 731 -1.08 -0.31 -23.98
C LEU A 731 0.04 -0.54 -25.01
N PRO A 732 0.15 0.32 -26.03
CA PRO A 732 1.19 0.18 -27.03
C PRO A 732 2.57 0.45 -26.44
N VAL A 733 3.56 -0.30 -26.93
CA VAL A 733 4.97 -0.08 -26.60
C VAL A 733 5.40 1.30 -27.11
N PRO A 734 6.06 2.14 -26.28
CA PRO A 734 6.54 3.44 -26.74
C PRO A 734 7.60 3.24 -27.83
N THR A 735 7.33 3.68 -29.06
CA THR A 735 8.27 3.52 -30.19
C THR A 735 9.20 4.71 -30.38
N GLY A 736 9.10 5.76 -29.56
CA GLY A 736 9.85 7.01 -29.74
C GLY A 736 9.43 7.86 -30.96
N GLU A 737 8.81 7.23 -31.97
CA GLU A 737 8.35 7.80 -33.24
C GLU A 737 6.83 7.72 -33.43
N GLU A 738 6.02 7.71 -32.36
CA GLU A 738 4.56 7.80 -32.54
C GLU A 738 4.26 9.11 -33.31
N ARG A 739 3.74 9.05 -34.53
CA ARG A 739 3.30 10.26 -35.27
C ARG A 739 2.06 10.88 -34.61
N PRO A 740 1.85 12.21 -34.72
CA PRO A 740 0.85 12.97 -33.97
C PRO A 740 -0.60 12.47 -34.09
#